data_AF-A0A925WGW6-F1
#
_entry.id   AF-A0A925WGW6-F1
#
_cell.length_a   1.000
_cell.length_b   1.000
_cell.length_c   1.000
_cell.angle_alpha   90.00
_cell.angle_beta   90.00
_cell.angle_gamma   90.00
#
_symmetry.space_group_name_H-M   'P 1'
#
loop_
_entity.id
_entity.type
_entity.pdbx_description
1 polymer ?
#
loop_
_entity_poly.entity_id
_entity_poly.type
_entity_poly.pdbx_seq_one_letter_code
_entity_poly.pdbx_strand_id
1 'polypeptide(L)'
;LGSTVAIFDDPAFVDTIPDSGEPVPESDGVQNALTNFGIAKVTFTDFTQVLETSPVIVIPEQENGDLTAALPGATFDAIRTFLNSGGTLIVHGGNSDDRAAVLINTILSPLGVAVTEFFGNNQGTRTYLKTGALPGTSFTDDPPSVGNRPGTSALVLSSLPPGATSLYSDDTNSVVAVLPYGSGHVIFIGRDWGVFRPQFATDVVWLPVLESAVNFSGQFTPKVPGDNFANSFTLPSTFVISVRVNYLATKEPGEPAHAGNSGGSSVWWNFTPTRNGMVTANTSASLIDTLLAVYVGTTVTNLTLIASDDDSGEGLTSRVSFPVLAGVNYKIAVDGFGGAQGYVSVELDQTSTNTLAVFVDPAFVDTSDGGEADNVQASLHSLGFPMISFTNLIPVLERSPVVVIPELETGNPVATLPLTDLAALQNFVRWGGTLIVHGTLLNDNTSALINTLLAPLGAAVTEIIPESSAIFARTAAGNGTTFADDPAALDWKNGTRVIPLLSLPPGSASIYDDGTNSAVTVFNFGSGRIIYFGWDWFDYQPALNPDVAWLQVLGSAASFSQQFSPAIANDNFARRVSLTSPSDSDLAMNIGASKESGEPNHFGNPGGRSLWWTWTAEGDGTVIVDTMGSSIDTLLAVYAGDALTNLTEIISNDDASGTLNSRVVFLARRGSTYQIAADGFNGAQGRVNLNLLLNPPSVAVFDDPAFVNTSGGATAESDSLQASLNSLTFPVAAFTNFLTALENSPVISIPALNVSNLAATLDGAALTAIRDFLTRGGSLIVHGSVSNNNAAALINSVLAPLGAAVTETSVLLGANFSRTAAADGTTFTNAPPLVPANDGTKSLAIASLPPGSASVYSNGGESSVAVMPFGAGRVIFLGWNWRNAQPLGSQNNGWLPVLASAVTYSGLFLTAQPNDEFRLRTVLTGTSTNLVVSNVSATREPGEPLHGGLITSNSIWFSWTAPANGGAIVEAITDFPFPVPMIAVYTGTNLGSLTNVT
;
A
#
# COMPACT_ATOMS: atom_id res chain seq x y z
N LEU A 1 -27.62 8.36 4.63
CA LEU A 1 -28.42 7.41 5.42
C LEU A 1 -29.86 7.92 5.39
N GLY A 2 -30.70 7.40 4.48
CA GLY A 2 -32.14 7.71 4.51
C GLY A 2 -32.80 6.90 5.61
N SER A 3 -33.70 7.51 6.38
CA SER A 3 -34.43 6.91 7.49
C SER A 3 -35.21 5.68 6.99
N THR A 4 -34.75 4.47 7.35
CA THR A 4 -35.39 3.22 6.92
C THR A 4 -36.23 2.68 8.08
N VAL A 5 -37.52 2.45 7.85
CA VAL A 5 -38.44 1.86 8.84
C VAL A 5 -38.21 0.36 8.93
N ALA A 6 -38.00 -0.17 10.14
CA ALA A 6 -37.85 -1.60 10.37
C ALA A 6 -39.19 -2.23 10.77
N ILE A 7 -39.55 -3.35 10.16
CA ILE A 7 -40.83 -4.05 10.38
C ILE A 7 -40.54 -5.46 10.88
N PHE A 8 -41.11 -5.80 12.04
CA PHE A 8 -40.94 -7.13 12.61
C PHE A 8 -41.74 -8.16 11.80
N ASP A 9 -41.07 -9.22 11.35
CA ASP A 9 -41.59 -10.16 10.34
C ASP A 9 -41.17 -11.61 10.67
N ASP A 10 -41.50 -12.07 11.88
CA ASP A 10 -41.25 -13.45 12.31
C ASP A 10 -42.56 -14.26 12.32
N PRO A 11 -42.68 -15.33 11.50
CA PRO A 11 -43.89 -16.15 11.40
C PRO A 11 -44.30 -16.85 12.70
N ALA A 12 -43.39 -16.96 13.68
CA ALA A 12 -43.73 -17.50 14.99
C ALA A 12 -44.64 -16.59 15.82
N PHE A 13 -44.73 -15.30 15.45
CA PHE A 13 -45.43 -14.28 16.24
C PHE A 13 -46.45 -13.49 15.41
N VAL A 14 -46.10 -13.11 14.17
CA VAL A 14 -46.94 -12.33 13.24
C VAL A 14 -47.43 -13.25 12.12
N ASP A 15 -48.61 -13.01 11.54
CA ASP A 15 -48.98 -13.74 10.33
C ASP A 15 -48.17 -13.25 9.12
N THR A 16 -47.70 -14.22 8.35
CA THR A 16 -46.90 -14.01 7.13
C THR A 16 -47.48 -14.80 5.95
N ILE A 17 -48.58 -15.53 6.15
CA ILE A 17 -49.20 -16.39 5.13
C ILE A 17 -50.68 -16.03 4.98
N PRO A 18 -51.18 -15.69 3.78
CA PRO A 18 -52.59 -15.39 3.59
C PRO A 18 -53.49 -16.56 4.01
N ASP A 19 -54.43 -16.33 4.92
CA ASP A 19 -55.33 -17.36 5.45
C ASP A 19 -56.79 -17.18 4.99
N SER A 20 -57.71 -18.05 5.42
CA SER A 20 -59.11 -18.02 5.00
C SER A 20 -59.92 -16.95 5.76
N GLY A 21 -59.61 -15.69 5.55
CA GLY A 21 -60.31 -14.55 6.18
C GLY A 21 -59.66 -13.21 5.82
N GLU A 22 -58.34 -13.25 5.63
CA GLU A 22 -57.47 -12.08 5.52
C GLU A 22 -56.82 -12.04 4.12
N PRO A 23 -57.04 -10.96 3.33
CA PRO A 23 -56.52 -10.92 1.96
C PRO A 23 -54.99 -10.70 1.89
N VAL A 24 -54.35 -10.24 2.97
CA VAL A 24 -52.93 -9.91 3.06
C VAL A 24 -52.48 -10.16 4.52
N PRO A 25 -51.33 -10.81 4.79
CA PRO A 25 -50.78 -10.94 6.15
C PRO A 25 -50.49 -9.57 6.80
N GLU A 26 -50.51 -9.44 8.13
CA GLU A 26 -50.41 -8.14 8.81
C GLU A 26 -49.09 -7.41 8.50
N SER A 27 -47.96 -8.14 8.52
CA SER A 27 -46.65 -7.59 8.14
C SER A 27 -46.65 -7.08 6.70
N ASP A 28 -47.22 -7.84 5.77
CA ASP A 28 -47.36 -7.45 4.36
C ASP A 28 -48.30 -6.23 4.19
N GLY A 29 -49.35 -6.13 5.00
CA GLY A 29 -50.27 -4.99 5.02
C GLY A 29 -49.55 -3.68 5.36
N VAL A 30 -48.73 -3.68 6.42
CA VAL A 30 -47.89 -2.55 6.81
C VAL A 30 -46.84 -2.24 5.72
N GLN A 31 -46.18 -3.27 5.20
CA GLN A 31 -45.20 -3.14 4.13
C GLN A 31 -45.78 -2.50 2.86
N ASN A 32 -46.99 -2.91 2.46
CA ASN A 32 -47.70 -2.36 1.32
C ASN A 32 -48.08 -0.89 1.54
N ALA A 33 -48.56 -0.54 2.74
CA ALA A 33 -48.87 0.84 3.09
C ALA A 33 -47.63 1.75 2.98
N LEU A 34 -46.50 1.34 3.56
CA LEU A 34 -45.25 2.10 3.50
C LEU A 34 -44.70 2.21 2.08
N THR A 35 -44.87 1.19 1.25
CA THR A 35 -44.53 1.24 -0.19
C THR A 35 -45.32 2.31 -0.91
N ASN A 36 -46.62 2.43 -0.63
CA ASN A 36 -47.48 3.44 -1.24
C ASN A 36 -47.08 4.88 -0.83
N PHE A 37 -46.53 5.06 0.37
CA PHE A 37 -46.01 6.35 0.84
C PHE A 37 -44.61 6.66 0.29
N GLY A 38 -43.96 5.72 -0.41
CA GLY A 38 -42.57 5.89 -0.86
C GLY A 38 -41.55 5.84 0.28
N ILE A 39 -41.90 5.24 1.42
CA ILE A 39 -41.03 5.14 2.60
C ILE A 39 -40.14 3.90 2.48
N ALA A 40 -38.83 4.09 2.67
CA ALA A 40 -37.87 2.99 2.68
C ALA A 40 -38.09 2.09 3.89
N LYS A 41 -38.09 0.77 3.68
CA LYS A 41 -38.38 -0.23 4.71
C LYS A 41 -37.49 -1.46 4.62
N VAL A 42 -37.27 -2.13 5.76
CA VAL A 42 -36.62 -3.43 5.90
C VAL A 42 -37.43 -4.32 6.85
N THR A 43 -37.40 -5.63 6.64
CA THR A 43 -37.97 -6.60 7.58
C THR A 43 -36.87 -7.18 8.47
N PHE A 44 -37.23 -7.57 9.70
CA PHE A 44 -36.30 -8.20 10.65
C PHE A 44 -37.01 -9.21 11.56
N THR A 45 -36.25 -10.20 12.05
CA THR A 45 -36.70 -11.17 13.06
C THR A 45 -35.92 -11.05 14.37
N ASP A 46 -34.80 -10.33 14.37
CA ASP A 46 -33.95 -10.10 15.55
C ASP A 46 -33.75 -8.60 15.76
N PHE A 47 -34.20 -8.09 16.91
CA PHE A 47 -34.12 -6.68 17.27
C PHE A 47 -32.68 -6.12 17.23
N THR A 48 -31.67 -6.95 17.47
CA THR A 48 -30.25 -6.52 17.41
C THR A 48 -29.85 -5.97 16.04
N GLN A 49 -30.56 -6.34 14.97
CA GLN A 49 -30.26 -5.90 13.60
C GLN A 49 -30.67 -4.45 13.31
N VAL A 50 -31.66 -3.92 14.05
CA VAL A 50 -32.36 -2.68 13.67
C VAL A 50 -32.34 -1.60 14.74
N LEU A 51 -32.13 -1.94 16.01
CA LEU A 51 -32.19 -0.99 17.14
C LEU A 51 -31.16 0.15 17.06
N GLU A 52 -30.06 -0.04 16.34
CA GLU A 52 -29.01 0.98 16.20
C GLU A 52 -29.14 1.80 14.90
N THR A 53 -29.87 1.30 13.90
CA THR A 53 -29.86 1.83 12.52
C THR A 53 -31.21 2.39 12.06
N SER A 54 -32.32 1.88 12.58
CA SER A 54 -33.67 2.27 12.17
C SER A 54 -34.31 3.19 13.22
N PRO A 55 -34.62 4.45 12.89
CA PRO A 55 -35.24 5.39 13.84
C PRO A 55 -36.66 5.00 14.24
N VAL A 56 -37.31 4.14 13.44
CA VAL A 56 -38.67 3.67 13.66
C VAL A 56 -38.71 2.16 13.49
N ILE A 57 -39.26 1.49 14.50
CA ILE A 57 -39.52 0.05 14.49
C ILE A 57 -41.04 -0.13 14.57
N VAL A 58 -41.60 -0.95 13.70
CA VAL A 58 -43.01 -1.33 13.69
C VAL A 58 -43.12 -2.80 14.07
N ILE A 59 -43.92 -3.07 15.09
CA ILE A 59 -44.34 -4.42 15.50
C ILE A 59 -45.79 -4.56 15.08
N PRO A 60 -46.08 -5.33 14.01
CA PRO A 60 -47.44 -5.66 13.61
C PRO A 60 -48.19 -6.42 14.72
N GLU A 61 -49.49 -6.63 14.52
CA GLU A 61 -50.30 -7.42 15.45
C GLU A 61 -49.72 -8.83 15.62
N GLN A 62 -49.72 -9.32 16.86
CA GLN A 62 -49.16 -10.61 17.22
C GLN A 62 -50.27 -11.65 17.26
N GLU A 63 -50.45 -12.43 16.20
CA GLU A 63 -51.50 -13.45 16.14
C GLU A 63 -51.00 -14.86 16.53
N ASN A 64 -49.79 -15.23 16.12
CA ASN A 64 -49.29 -16.60 16.21
C ASN A 64 -48.57 -16.94 17.53
N GLY A 65 -48.11 -15.94 18.28
CA GLY A 65 -47.35 -16.15 19.50
C GLY A 65 -47.13 -14.89 20.33
N ASP A 66 -46.78 -15.06 21.59
CA ASP A 66 -46.45 -13.95 22.51
C ASP A 66 -44.97 -13.60 22.40
N LEU A 67 -44.67 -12.51 21.67
CA LEU A 67 -43.32 -11.99 21.51
C LEU A 67 -42.71 -11.59 22.86
N THR A 68 -43.53 -11.09 23.78
CA THR A 68 -43.06 -10.63 25.10
C THR A 68 -42.49 -11.79 25.91
N ALA A 69 -43.15 -12.95 25.86
CA ALA A 69 -42.69 -14.15 26.54
C ALA A 69 -41.43 -14.78 25.91
N ALA A 70 -41.20 -14.53 24.62
CA ALA A 70 -40.06 -15.09 23.88
C ALA A 70 -38.78 -14.26 23.98
N LEU A 71 -38.90 -12.94 24.16
CA LEU A 71 -37.73 -12.04 24.20
C LEU A 71 -36.96 -12.14 25.53
N PRO A 72 -35.62 -12.24 25.51
CA PRO A 72 -34.82 -12.22 26.72
C PRO A 72 -34.80 -10.82 27.35
N GLY A 73 -34.55 -10.75 28.67
CA GLY A 73 -34.49 -9.49 29.42
C GLY A 73 -33.55 -8.44 28.80
N ALA A 74 -32.39 -8.87 28.29
CA ALA A 74 -31.43 -8.01 27.63
C ALA A 74 -31.97 -7.31 26.37
N THR A 75 -32.90 -7.94 25.63
CA THR A 75 -33.53 -7.31 24.46
C THR A 75 -34.44 -6.17 24.88
N PHE A 76 -35.17 -6.29 26.00
CA PHE A 76 -35.97 -5.18 26.53
C PHE A 76 -35.10 -4.02 26.99
N ASP A 77 -33.93 -4.28 27.57
CA ASP A 77 -32.97 -3.23 27.92
C ASP A 77 -32.43 -2.51 26.67
N ALA A 78 -32.18 -3.26 25.58
CA ALA A 78 -31.79 -2.69 24.30
C ALA A 78 -32.91 -1.83 23.67
N ILE A 79 -34.17 -2.28 23.71
CA ILE A 79 -35.33 -1.51 23.24
C ILE A 79 -35.49 -0.21 24.04
N ARG A 80 -35.32 -0.26 25.37
CA ARG A 80 -35.36 0.95 26.22
C ARG A 80 -34.22 1.91 25.89
N THR A 81 -33.04 1.39 25.57
CA THR A 81 -31.90 2.20 25.12
C THR A 81 -32.20 2.88 23.79
N PHE A 82 -32.80 2.18 22.83
CA PHE A 82 -33.30 2.74 21.56
C PHE A 82 -34.33 3.87 21.78
N LEU A 83 -35.27 3.70 22.71
CA LEU A 83 -36.23 4.77 23.04
C LEU A 83 -35.51 5.98 23.68
N ASN A 84 -34.56 5.74 24.59
CA ASN A 84 -33.76 6.80 25.20
C ASN A 84 -32.83 7.53 24.20
N SER A 85 -32.57 6.99 23.01
CA SER A 85 -31.83 7.66 21.94
C SER A 85 -32.72 8.41 20.95
N GLY A 86 -34.03 8.52 21.23
CA GLY A 86 -35.00 9.24 20.40
C GLY A 86 -35.76 8.36 19.40
N GLY A 87 -35.64 7.04 19.52
CA GLY A 87 -36.31 6.08 18.65
C GLY A 87 -37.83 6.05 18.87
N THR A 88 -38.54 5.63 17.83
CA THR A 88 -40.00 5.41 17.89
C THR A 88 -40.31 3.93 17.71
N LEU A 89 -41.01 3.34 18.67
CA LEU A 89 -41.55 1.99 18.57
C LEU A 89 -43.07 2.06 18.33
N ILE A 90 -43.53 1.58 17.18
CA ILE A 90 -44.96 1.48 16.86
C ILE A 90 -45.40 0.05 17.17
N VAL A 91 -46.40 -0.09 18.03
CA VAL A 91 -46.99 -1.38 18.40
C VAL A 91 -48.44 -1.41 17.96
N HIS A 92 -48.78 -2.37 17.10
CA HIS A 92 -50.16 -2.55 16.67
C HIS A 92 -50.93 -3.39 17.69
N GLY A 93 -52.12 -2.93 18.04
CA GLY A 93 -53.06 -3.64 18.90
C GLY A 93 -53.90 -4.65 18.12
N GLY A 94 -54.42 -5.65 18.83
CA GLY A 94 -55.07 -6.79 18.20
C GLY A 94 -56.48 -7.12 18.64
N ASN A 95 -57.09 -8.10 17.97
CA ASN A 95 -58.54 -8.31 17.99
C ASN A 95 -59.06 -9.18 19.16
N SER A 96 -58.18 -9.90 19.87
CA SER A 96 -58.60 -10.91 20.85
C SER A 96 -57.66 -11.16 22.03
N ASP A 97 -56.51 -10.48 22.10
CA ASP A 97 -55.55 -10.63 23.21
C ASP A 97 -54.85 -9.31 23.58
N ASP A 98 -54.26 -9.27 24.77
CA ASP A 98 -53.56 -8.11 25.33
C ASP A 98 -52.06 -8.11 25.07
N ARG A 99 -51.59 -8.81 24.03
CA ARG A 99 -50.15 -8.93 23.74
C ARG A 99 -49.51 -7.57 23.49
N ALA A 100 -50.22 -6.64 22.84
CA ALA A 100 -49.73 -5.28 22.63
C ALA A 100 -49.57 -4.53 23.95
N ALA A 101 -50.59 -4.54 24.82
CA ALA A 101 -50.46 -3.95 26.17
C ALA A 101 -49.41 -4.64 27.05
N VAL A 102 -49.29 -5.97 27.00
CA VAL A 102 -48.28 -6.74 27.74
C VAL A 102 -46.87 -6.35 27.30
N LEU A 103 -46.64 -6.22 26.00
CA LEU A 103 -45.37 -5.76 25.43
C LEU A 103 -45.05 -4.32 25.87
N ILE A 104 -46.02 -3.40 25.71
CA ILE A 104 -45.89 -2.00 26.11
C ILE A 104 -45.58 -1.90 27.61
N ASN A 105 -46.32 -2.62 28.45
CA ASN A 105 -46.12 -2.63 29.91
C ASN A 105 -44.75 -3.17 30.30
N THR A 106 -44.26 -4.19 29.60
CA THR A 106 -42.92 -4.76 29.85
C THR A 106 -41.84 -3.73 29.54
N ILE A 107 -41.96 -3.02 28.40
CA ILE A 107 -41.03 -1.95 28.01
C ILE A 107 -41.08 -0.78 28.99
N LEU A 108 -42.28 -0.31 29.34
CA LEU A 108 -42.52 0.85 30.21
C LEU A 108 -42.40 0.54 31.71
N SER A 109 -42.20 -0.72 32.10
CA SER A 109 -42.14 -1.14 33.51
C SER A 109 -41.23 -0.30 34.42
N PRO A 110 -40.07 0.24 33.98
CA PRO A 110 -39.25 1.13 34.82
C PRO A 110 -39.93 2.44 35.23
N LEU A 111 -40.97 2.86 34.50
CA LEU A 111 -41.77 4.05 34.82
C LEU A 111 -42.87 3.76 35.86
N GLY A 112 -43.08 2.49 36.22
CA GLY A 112 -44.11 2.08 37.18
C GLY A 112 -45.55 2.25 36.68
N VAL A 113 -45.76 2.24 35.36
CA VAL A 113 -47.07 2.44 34.72
C VAL A 113 -47.51 1.16 34.03
N ALA A 114 -48.82 0.87 34.10
CA ALA A 114 -49.44 -0.21 33.35
C ALA A 114 -50.65 0.32 32.56
N VAL A 115 -50.58 0.23 31.24
CA VAL A 115 -51.71 0.45 30.35
C VAL A 115 -52.62 -0.78 30.31
N THR A 116 -53.92 -0.56 30.09
CA THR A 116 -54.92 -1.60 29.93
C THR A 116 -55.48 -1.53 28.52
N GLU A 117 -55.46 -2.65 27.80
CA GLU A 117 -56.07 -2.76 26.47
C GLU A 117 -57.54 -3.19 26.60
N PHE A 118 -58.37 -2.58 25.77
CA PHE A 118 -59.81 -2.79 25.71
C PHE A 118 -60.18 -3.44 24.38
N PHE A 119 -60.68 -4.68 24.47
CA PHE A 119 -61.20 -5.46 23.36
C PHE A 119 -62.69 -5.17 23.22
N GLY A 120 -63.02 -4.11 22.50
CA GLY A 120 -64.41 -3.77 22.20
C GLY A 120 -64.98 -4.73 21.16
N ASN A 121 -65.45 -5.91 21.59
CA ASN A 121 -66.09 -6.90 20.74
C ASN A 121 -67.10 -6.27 19.76
N ASN A 122 -66.78 -6.35 18.47
CA ASN A 122 -67.65 -6.55 17.31
C ASN A 122 -69.05 -5.89 17.32
N GLN A 123 -69.29 -5.07 16.28
CA GLN A 123 -70.59 -4.64 15.71
C GLN A 123 -71.05 -3.19 15.99
N GLY A 124 -70.17 -2.19 15.85
CA GLY A 124 -70.63 -0.79 15.85
C GLY A 124 -69.71 0.17 15.09
N THR A 125 -70.31 1.08 14.31
CA THR A 125 -69.67 2.27 13.72
C THR A 125 -69.26 3.25 14.82
N ARG A 126 -68.29 2.88 15.66
CA ARG A 126 -67.65 3.83 16.57
C ARG A 126 -66.70 4.71 15.76
N THR A 127 -66.77 6.00 16.03
CA THR A 127 -65.90 7.00 15.44
C THR A 127 -65.07 7.59 16.57
N TYR A 128 -63.75 7.49 16.46
CA TYR A 128 -62.81 8.10 17.38
C TYR A 128 -62.43 9.47 16.85
N LEU A 129 -62.66 10.50 17.65
CA LEU A 129 -62.38 11.87 17.27
C LEU A 129 -60.90 12.17 17.54
N LYS A 130 -60.32 13.05 16.73
CA LYS A 130 -58.98 13.58 17.01
C LYS A 130 -59.05 14.45 18.28
N THR A 131 -58.44 14.00 19.38
CA THR A 131 -58.59 14.60 20.72
C THR A 131 -57.32 15.26 21.26
N GLY A 132 -56.15 14.85 20.76
CA GLY A 132 -54.85 15.42 21.13
C GLY A 132 -54.24 16.21 19.97
N ALA A 133 -53.85 17.46 20.23
CA ALA A 133 -53.01 18.20 19.32
C ALA A 133 -51.54 17.96 19.69
N LEU A 134 -50.74 17.51 18.72
CA LEU A 134 -49.29 17.68 18.73
C LEU A 134 -48.95 18.75 17.67
N PRO A 135 -49.10 20.05 17.98
CA PRO A 135 -48.96 21.10 16.99
C PRO A 135 -47.56 21.11 16.39
N GLY A 136 -47.46 21.20 15.06
CA GLY A 136 -46.18 21.22 14.36
C GLY A 136 -45.55 19.84 14.13
N THR A 137 -46.32 18.77 14.34
CA THR A 137 -45.92 17.38 14.02
C THR A 137 -46.68 16.87 12.80
N SER A 138 -46.26 15.73 12.24
CA SER A 138 -46.91 15.04 11.12
C SER A 138 -48.40 14.79 11.38
N PHE A 139 -48.76 14.47 12.63
CA PHE A 139 -50.16 14.25 13.03
C PHE A 139 -51.07 15.48 12.89
N THR A 140 -50.56 16.69 12.58
CA THR A 140 -51.40 17.90 12.47
C THR A 140 -52.43 17.78 11.35
N ASP A 141 -52.03 17.24 10.20
CA ASP A 141 -52.84 17.19 8.98
C ASP A 141 -53.66 15.89 8.83
N ASP A 142 -53.54 14.98 9.80
CA ASP A 142 -54.30 13.73 9.79
C ASP A 142 -55.83 13.94 9.89
N PRO A 143 -56.63 12.97 9.38
CA PRO A 143 -58.10 13.05 9.36
C PRO A 143 -58.73 13.45 10.70
N PRO A 144 -59.88 14.16 10.70
CA PRO A 144 -60.53 14.63 11.93
C PRO A 144 -61.09 13.50 12.80
N SER A 145 -61.24 12.29 12.25
CA SER A 145 -61.71 11.12 12.95
C SER A 145 -61.31 9.83 12.24
N VAL A 146 -61.16 8.75 12.99
CA VAL A 146 -60.97 7.39 12.46
C VAL A 146 -62.10 6.46 12.92
N GLY A 147 -62.46 5.49 12.09
CA GLY A 147 -63.54 4.55 12.36
C GLY A 147 -63.05 3.22 12.92
N ASN A 148 -63.84 2.62 13.82
CA ASN A 148 -63.69 1.23 14.27
C ASN A 148 -63.99 0.25 13.12
N ARG A 149 -63.23 -0.85 13.08
CA ARG A 149 -63.55 -2.08 12.34
C ARG A 149 -63.43 -3.32 13.24
N PRO A 150 -63.95 -4.49 12.79
CA PRO A 150 -63.58 -5.76 13.38
C PRO A 150 -62.05 -5.82 13.50
N GLY A 151 -61.58 -6.13 14.71
CA GLY A 151 -60.17 -6.15 15.07
C GLY A 151 -59.55 -4.85 15.58
N THR A 152 -60.32 -3.75 15.70
CA THR A 152 -59.79 -2.54 16.34
C THR A 152 -59.77 -2.67 17.88
N SER A 153 -58.58 -2.59 18.49
CA SER A 153 -58.42 -2.44 19.95
C SER A 153 -58.12 -0.99 20.35
N ALA A 154 -58.14 -0.72 21.66
CA ALA A 154 -57.88 0.60 22.20
C ALA A 154 -57.24 0.52 23.59
N LEU A 155 -56.43 1.50 23.97
CA LEU A 155 -55.97 1.66 25.36
C LEU A 155 -57.00 2.43 26.17
N VAL A 156 -57.29 1.98 27.39
CA VAL A 156 -58.21 2.68 28.31
C VAL A 156 -57.59 4.02 28.71
N LEU A 157 -58.30 5.14 28.50
CA LEU A 157 -57.77 6.49 28.73
C LEU A 157 -57.27 6.70 30.17
N SER A 158 -57.95 6.14 31.17
CA SER A 158 -57.56 6.25 32.57
C SER A 158 -56.33 5.42 32.95
N SER A 159 -55.86 4.55 32.05
CA SER A 159 -54.64 3.74 32.23
C SER A 159 -53.40 4.37 31.59
N LEU A 160 -53.55 5.45 30.81
CA LEU A 160 -52.42 6.06 30.13
C LEU A 160 -51.43 6.72 31.11
N PRO A 161 -50.11 6.58 30.90
CA PRO A 161 -49.09 7.19 31.74
C PRO A 161 -49.18 8.72 31.75
N PRO A 162 -48.68 9.38 32.82
CA PRO A 162 -48.45 10.82 32.80
C PRO A 162 -47.61 11.26 31.59
N GLY A 163 -48.07 12.27 30.86
CA GLY A 163 -47.41 12.77 29.64
C GLY A 163 -47.79 12.03 28.35
N ALA A 164 -48.56 10.94 28.43
CA ALA A 164 -49.14 10.31 27.25
C ALA A 164 -50.10 11.26 26.54
N THR A 165 -50.08 11.23 25.20
CA THR A 165 -51.01 11.98 24.36
C THR A 165 -51.91 11.00 23.63
N SER A 166 -53.21 11.04 23.93
CA SER A 166 -54.22 10.37 23.12
C SER A 166 -54.51 11.20 21.88
N LEU A 167 -54.21 10.68 20.69
CA LEU A 167 -54.45 11.37 19.42
C LEU A 167 -55.86 11.12 18.88
N TYR A 168 -56.36 9.89 19.00
CA TYR A 168 -57.70 9.51 18.60
C TYR A 168 -58.39 8.74 19.72
N SER A 169 -59.50 9.28 20.26
CA SER A 169 -60.24 8.63 21.35
C SER A 169 -61.75 8.85 21.27
N ASP A 170 -62.48 8.01 22.01
CA ASP A 170 -63.82 8.30 22.49
C ASP A 170 -63.73 8.83 23.94
N ASP A 171 -64.85 8.83 24.68
CA ASP A 171 -64.88 9.32 26.06
C ASP A 171 -64.10 8.42 27.05
N THR A 172 -63.78 7.17 26.68
CA THR A 172 -63.18 6.19 27.61
C THR A 172 -61.92 5.49 27.09
N ASN A 173 -61.68 5.45 25.77
CA ASN A 173 -60.63 4.67 25.14
C ASN A 173 -59.92 5.43 24.02
N SER A 174 -58.61 5.21 23.88
CA SER A 174 -57.73 5.77 22.86
C SER A 174 -57.29 4.70 21.87
N VAL A 175 -57.56 4.88 20.58
CA VAL A 175 -57.12 3.97 19.51
C VAL A 175 -55.77 4.34 18.92
N VAL A 176 -55.30 5.57 19.18
CA VAL A 176 -53.94 6.00 18.86
C VAL A 176 -53.41 6.80 20.03
N ALA A 177 -52.39 6.29 20.69
CA ALA A 177 -51.77 6.92 21.85
C ALA A 177 -50.25 7.00 21.67
N VAL A 178 -49.68 8.16 21.97
CA VAL A 178 -48.24 8.40 22.02
C VAL A 178 -47.81 8.36 23.48
N LEU A 179 -46.96 7.41 23.84
CA LEU A 179 -46.46 7.14 25.17
C LEU A 179 -44.98 7.56 25.24
N PRO A 180 -44.60 8.62 25.97
CA PRO A 180 -43.22 9.06 26.01
C PRO A 180 -42.32 8.11 26.81
N TYR A 181 -41.09 7.90 26.36
CA TYR A 181 -40.05 7.18 27.09
C TYR A 181 -38.67 7.78 26.78
N GLY A 182 -38.03 8.43 27.76
CA GLY A 182 -36.79 9.15 27.52
C GLY A 182 -36.98 10.30 26.53
N SER A 183 -36.15 10.34 25.49
CA SER A 183 -36.29 11.27 24.35
C SER A 183 -37.09 10.70 23.17
N GLY A 184 -37.54 9.45 23.26
CA GLY A 184 -38.30 8.73 22.24
C GLY A 184 -39.73 8.41 22.67
N HIS A 185 -40.40 7.56 21.90
CA HIS A 185 -41.83 7.29 22.07
C HIS A 185 -42.21 5.85 21.73
N VAL A 186 -43.18 5.32 22.46
CA VAL A 186 -43.97 4.15 22.02
C VAL A 186 -45.30 4.67 21.48
N ILE A 187 -45.65 4.34 20.25
CA ILE A 187 -46.93 4.68 19.63
C ILE A 187 -47.77 3.41 19.56
N PHE A 188 -48.93 3.44 20.20
CA PHE A 188 -49.93 2.40 20.02
C PHE A 188 -50.86 2.78 18.88
N ILE A 189 -51.08 1.85 17.95
CA ILE A 189 -52.11 1.96 16.90
C ILE A 189 -53.00 0.73 17.01
N GLY A 190 -54.23 0.90 17.48
CA GLY A 190 -55.15 -0.22 17.69
C GLY A 190 -55.79 -0.77 16.42
N ARG A 191 -55.21 -0.55 15.23
CA ARG A 191 -55.75 -1.03 13.95
C ARG A 191 -55.05 -2.33 13.56
N ASP A 192 -55.86 -3.36 13.38
CA ASP A 192 -55.51 -4.61 12.70
C ASP A 192 -55.24 -4.35 11.20
N TRP A 193 -54.07 -4.79 10.69
CA TRP A 193 -53.61 -4.55 9.32
C TRP A 193 -53.78 -5.72 8.36
N GLY A 194 -54.07 -6.93 8.84
CA GLY A 194 -54.29 -8.10 7.98
C GLY A 194 -55.66 -8.05 7.30
N VAL A 195 -56.65 -7.39 7.93
CA VAL A 195 -57.96 -7.08 7.33
C VAL A 195 -57.95 -5.75 6.52
N PHE A 196 -56.79 -5.18 6.18
CA PHE A 196 -56.73 -3.93 5.42
C PHE A 196 -57.24 -4.11 3.98
N ARG A 197 -58.28 -3.37 3.62
CA ARG A 197 -58.91 -3.46 2.29
C ARG A 197 -58.97 -2.08 1.61
N PRO A 198 -58.05 -1.76 0.68
CA PRO A 198 -57.93 -0.43 0.09
C PRO A 198 -59.18 0.04 -0.67
N GLN A 199 -60.08 -0.89 -1.04
CA GLN A 199 -61.36 -0.57 -1.68
C GLN A 199 -62.42 0.08 -0.76
N PHE A 200 -62.21 0.14 0.56
CA PHE A 200 -63.17 0.78 1.47
C PHE A 200 -62.64 2.11 2.03
N ALA A 201 -63.43 3.17 1.89
CA ALA A 201 -63.07 4.51 2.34
C ALA A 201 -62.73 4.61 3.84
N THR A 202 -63.25 3.71 4.68
CA THR A 202 -62.96 3.68 6.13
C THR A 202 -61.66 2.97 6.50
N ASP A 203 -61.00 2.28 5.56
CA ASP A 203 -59.63 1.75 5.76
C ASP A 203 -58.59 2.77 5.30
N VAL A 204 -58.89 3.50 4.22
CA VAL A 204 -58.01 4.55 3.67
C VAL A 204 -57.73 5.69 4.67
N VAL A 205 -58.64 5.96 5.62
CA VAL A 205 -58.43 7.00 6.65
C VAL A 205 -57.37 6.64 7.70
N TRP A 206 -56.95 5.37 7.80
CA TRP A 206 -55.87 4.93 8.69
C TRP A 206 -54.49 5.08 8.04
N LEU A 207 -54.42 5.19 6.71
CA LEU A 207 -53.15 5.35 5.98
C LEU A 207 -52.40 6.63 6.39
N PRO A 208 -53.02 7.82 6.43
CA PRO A 208 -52.34 9.03 6.92
C PRO A 208 -51.87 8.92 8.36
N VAL A 209 -52.61 8.19 9.21
CA VAL A 209 -52.23 8.01 10.62
C VAL A 209 -50.97 7.16 10.76
N LEU A 210 -50.85 6.07 9.97
CA LEU A 210 -49.62 5.28 9.94
C LEU A 210 -48.46 6.10 9.36
N GLU A 211 -48.68 6.81 8.25
CA GLU A 211 -47.70 7.71 7.64
C GLU A 211 -47.20 8.76 8.64
N SER A 212 -48.12 9.37 9.40
CA SER A 212 -47.78 10.33 10.44
C SER A 212 -47.03 9.71 11.59
N ALA A 213 -47.39 8.49 12.01
CA ALA A 213 -46.70 7.77 13.08
C ALA A 213 -45.26 7.39 12.70
N VAL A 214 -45.02 6.91 11.47
CA VAL A 214 -43.65 6.60 11.02
C VAL A 214 -42.81 7.85 10.75
N ASN A 215 -43.45 8.97 10.45
CA ASN A 215 -42.77 10.26 10.35
C ASN A 215 -42.60 10.96 11.71
N PHE A 216 -43.25 10.46 12.76
CA PHE A 216 -43.15 10.95 14.13
C PHE A 216 -41.99 10.23 14.85
N SER A 217 -40.76 10.56 14.45
CA SER A 217 -39.54 10.17 15.18
C SER A 217 -38.99 11.35 15.97
N GLY A 218 -38.38 11.06 17.13
CA GLY A 218 -37.60 12.05 17.86
C GLY A 218 -36.37 12.48 17.05
N GLN A 219 -35.50 13.34 17.61
CA GLN A 219 -34.13 13.47 17.08
C GLN A 219 -33.37 12.18 17.40
N PHE A 220 -33.72 11.10 16.69
CA PHE A 220 -33.04 9.83 16.78
C PHE A 220 -31.60 10.07 16.36
N THR A 221 -30.70 9.83 17.29
CA THR A 221 -29.27 9.86 17.03
C THR A 221 -28.88 8.39 16.81
N PRO A 222 -28.71 7.93 15.56
CA PRO A 222 -28.36 6.54 15.31
C PRO A 222 -27.07 6.21 16.06
N LYS A 223 -27.07 5.10 16.81
CA LYS A 223 -25.83 4.56 17.35
C LYS A 223 -25.02 3.99 16.19
N VAL A 224 -23.71 4.08 16.29
CA VAL A 224 -22.85 3.40 15.33
C VAL A 224 -23.10 1.90 15.46
N PRO A 225 -23.32 1.16 14.37
CA PRO A 225 -23.46 -0.28 14.50
C PRO A 225 -22.17 -0.88 15.08
N GLY A 226 -22.30 -1.85 15.98
CA GLY A 226 -21.16 -2.43 16.70
C GLY A 226 -20.67 -1.62 17.90
N ASP A 227 -21.36 -0.53 18.27
CA ASP A 227 -21.11 0.24 19.50
C ASP A 227 -21.20 -0.66 20.75
N ASN A 228 -22.27 -1.45 20.86
CA ASN A 228 -22.45 -2.38 21.98
C ASN A 228 -21.80 -3.75 21.71
N PHE A 229 -21.17 -4.34 22.72
CA PHE A 229 -20.57 -5.68 22.72
C PHE A 229 -21.52 -6.75 22.19
N ALA A 230 -22.79 -6.69 22.60
CA ALA A 230 -23.82 -7.64 22.19
C ALA A 230 -24.07 -7.62 20.66
N ASN A 231 -23.86 -6.47 20.02
CA ASN A 231 -24.08 -6.24 18.60
C ASN A 231 -22.77 -6.16 17.80
N SER A 232 -21.69 -6.77 18.33
CA SER A 232 -20.39 -6.83 17.67
C SER A 232 -20.48 -7.35 16.23
N PHE A 233 -19.76 -6.73 15.28
CA PHE A 233 -19.76 -7.18 13.90
C PHE A 233 -19.03 -8.51 13.71
N THR A 234 -19.69 -9.47 13.07
CA THR A 234 -19.06 -10.75 12.71
C THR A 234 -18.09 -10.57 11.54
N LEU A 235 -16.82 -10.89 11.76
CA LEU A 235 -15.80 -10.96 10.73
C LEU A 235 -15.76 -12.37 10.10
N PRO A 236 -15.56 -12.47 8.77
CA PRO A 236 -15.23 -13.74 8.12
C PRO A 236 -13.95 -14.38 8.70
N SER A 237 -13.80 -15.69 8.55
CA SER A 237 -12.67 -16.46 9.08
C SER A 237 -11.39 -16.44 8.21
N THR A 238 -11.34 -15.60 7.19
CA THR A 238 -10.20 -15.41 6.26
C THR A 238 -9.74 -13.96 6.28
N PHE A 239 -8.64 -13.63 5.57
CA PHE A 239 -8.12 -12.25 5.47
C PHE A 239 -9.22 -11.24 5.17
N VAL A 240 -9.36 -10.22 6.03
CA VAL A 240 -10.44 -9.23 5.99
C VAL A 240 -9.93 -7.88 6.51
N ILE A 241 -10.28 -6.82 5.80
CA ILE A 241 -10.24 -5.44 6.29
C ILE A 241 -11.69 -5.00 6.53
N SER A 242 -11.98 -4.48 7.73
CA SER A 242 -13.30 -3.99 8.12
C SER A 242 -13.20 -2.55 8.60
N VAL A 243 -13.73 -1.61 7.82
CA VAL A 243 -13.72 -0.17 8.13
C VAL A 243 -15.08 0.25 8.67
N ARG A 244 -15.09 1.05 9.74
CA ARG A 244 -16.25 1.63 10.41
C ARG A 244 -15.96 3.09 10.77
N VAL A 245 -16.96 3.75 11.35
CA VAL A 245 -16.82 5.03 12.04
C VAL A 245 -17.14 4.79 13.50
N ASN A 246 -16.51 5.47 14.47
CA ASN A 246 -16.91 5.40 15.88
C ASN A 246 -17.53 6.73 16.36
N TYR A 247 -17.96 7.58 15.41
CA TYR A 247 -18.62 8.85 15.70
C TYR A 247 -19.94 8.59 16.44
N LEU A 248 -20.03 8.98 17.73
CA LEU A 248 -21.14 8.68 18.66
C LEU A 248 -21.15 7.28 19.28
N ALA A 249 -20.09 6.47 19.09
CA ALA A 249 -19.90 5.27 19.89
C ALA A 249 -19.62 5.66 21.36
N THR A 250 -19.95 4.76 22.27
CA THR A 250 -19.95 4.95 23.72
C THR A 250 -19.30 3.77 24.40
N LYS A 251 -18.52 4.05 25.44
CA LYS A 251 -18.06 3.00 26.38
C LYS A 251 -19.23 2.45 27.19
N GLU A 252 -19.46 1.14 27.14
CA GLU A 252 -20.56 0.50 27.87
C GLU A 252 -20.27 0.34 29.38
N PRO A 253 -21.29 0.37 30.26
CA PRO A 253 -21.11 0.02 31.66
C PRO A 253 -20.53 -1.39 31.84
N GLY A 254 -19.36 -1.47 32.46
CA GLY A 254 -18.66 -2.75 32.69
C GLY A 254 -17.67 -3.13 31.59
N GLU A 255 -17.53 -2.30 30.57
CA GLU A 255 -16.49 -2.46 29.54
C GLU A 255 -15.08 -2.25 30.11
N PRO A 256 -14.13 -3.17 29.84
CA PRO A 256 -12.75 -3.00 30.29
C PRO A 256 -12.06 -1.76 29.69
N ALA A 257 -11.01 -1.29 30.37
CA ALA A 257 -10.08 -0.32 29.81
C ALA A 257 -9.18 -0.99 28.77
N HIS A 258 -9.27 -0.59 27.50
CA HIS A 258 -8.48 -1.16 26.41
C HIS A 258 -7.04 -0.65 26.51
N ALA A 259 -6.08 -1.58 26.54
CA ALA A 259 -4.65 -1.28 26.77
C ALA A 259 -4.39 -0.44 28.04
N GLY A 260 -5.24 -0.56 29.06
CA GLY A 260 -5.14 0.23 30.30
C GLY A 260 -5.67 1.66 30.21
N ASN A 261 -6.17 2.08 29.04
CA ASN A 261 -6.74 3.40 28.80
C ASN A 261 -8.28 3.39 28.92
N SER A 262 -8.85 4.49 29.41
CA SER A 262 -10.29 4.60 29.60
C SER A 262 -11.07 4.63 28.29
N GLY A 263 -10.47 5.18 27.22
CA GLY A 263 -11.12 5.38 25.93
C GLY A 263 -12.43 6.16 26.05
N GLY A 264 -13.43 5.82 25.23
CA GLY A 264 -14.77 6.42 25.33
C GLY A 264 -15.74 6.18 24.17
N SER A 265 -15.24 5.67 23.04
CA SER A 265 -15.97 5.45 21.79
C SER A 265 -15.53 4.14 21.12
N SER A 266 -15.75 3.02 21.82
CA SER A 266 -15.41 1.68 21.36
C SER A 266 -16.37 1.14 20.30
N VAL A 267 -15.84 0.39 19.35
CA VAL A 267 -16.60 -0.45 18.41
C VAL A 267 -16.09 -1.88 18.52
N TRP A 268 -17.01 -2.84 18.43
CA TRP A 268 -16.77 -4.25 18.67
C TRP A 268 -16.94 -5.13 17.43
N TRP A 269 -16.05 -6.10 17.28
CA TRP A 269 -16.11 -7.19 16.31
C TRP A 269 -16.03 -8.54 17.00
N ASN A 270 -16.54 -9.57 16.34
CA ASN A 270 -16.33 -10.96 16.72
C ASN A 270 -15.67 -11.74 15.57
N PHE A 271 -14.78 -12.65 15.92
CA PHE A 271 -13.98 -13.41 14.97
C PHE A 271 -13.87 -14.87 15.43
N THR A 272 -14.25 -15.82 14.57
CA THR A 272 -14.12 -17.26 14.84
C THR A 272 -13.24 -17.88 13.76
N PRO A 273 -11.97 -18.21 14.06
CA PRO A 273 -11.07 -18.81 13.09
C PRO A 273 -11.49 -20.25 12.79
N THR A 274 -11.26 -20.71 11.56
CA THR A 274 -11.53 -22.09 11.13
C THR A 274 -10.35 -23.04 11.34
N ARG A 275 -9.19 -22.51 11.73
CA ARG A 275 -7.93 -23.23 11.95
C ARG A 275 -7.12 -22.57 13.07
N ASN A 276 -6.33 -23.37 13.78
CA ASN A 276 -5.37 -22.85 14.76
C ASN A 276 -4.30 -22.01 14.03
N GLY A 277 -3.75 -21.00 14.68
CA GLY A 277 -2.65 -20.20 14.10
C GLY A 277 -2.39 -18.91 14.85
N MET A 278 -1.57 -18.04 14.28
CA MET A 278 -1.42 -16.66 14.74
C MET A 278 -2.32 -15.75 13.91
N VAL A 279 -2.96 -14.79 14.57
CA VAL A 279 -3.69 -13.70 13.91
C VAL A 279 -3.03 -12.39 14.33
N THR A 280 -2.78 -11.54 13.34
CA THR A 280 -2.45 -10.14 13.58
C THR A 280 -3.70 -9.31 13.35
N ALA A 281 -4.12 -8.57 14.37
CA ALA A 281 -5.11 -7.51 14.25
C ALA A 281 -4.38 -6.16 14.18
N ASN A 282 -4.65 -5.37 13.16
CA ASN A 282 -4.13 -4.01 13.04
C ASN A 282 -5.30 -3.01 12.87
N THR A 283 -5.06 -1.76 13.25
CA THR A 283 -6.01 -0.66 13.02
C THR A 283 -5.41 0.42 12.12
N SER A 284 -4.44 0.10 11.26
CA SER A 284 -3.61 1.08 10.53
C SER A 284 -4.39 1.94 9.54
N ALA A 285 -5.52 1.47 9.02
CA ALA A 285 -6.41 2.27 8.17
C ALA A 285 -7.35 3.20 8.97
N SER A 286 -7.16 3.33 10.29
CA SER A 286 -7.92 4.28 11.13
C SER A 286 -7.35 5.69 10.99
N LEU A 287 -8.23 6.70 11.08
CA LEU A 287 -7.84 8.12 11.01
C LEU A 287 -7.75 8.78 12.39
N ILE A 288 -7.75 7.97 13.45
CA ILE A 288 -7.69 8.41 14.83
C ILE A 288 -6.59 7.66 15.57
N ASP A 289 -6.22 8.21 16.71
CA ASP A 289 -5.45 7.51 17.72
C ASP A 289 -6.31 6.37 18.32
N THR A 290 -5.87 5.12 18.18
CA THR A 290 -6.70 3.94 18.51
C THR A 290 -6.13 3.13 19.65
N LEU A 291 -7.03 2.65 20.51
CA LEU A 291 -6.81 1.58 21.48
C LEU A 291 -7.35 0.27 20.90
N LEU A 292 -6.54 -0.80 20.88
CA LEU A 292 -6.95 -2.12 20.39
C LEU A 292 -6.91 -3.14 21.52
N ALA A 293 -7.94 -3.97 21.64
CA ALA A 293 -7.93 -5.11 22.56
C ALA A 293 -8.69 -6.32 21.99
N VAL A 294 -8.20 -7.51 22.34
CA VAL A 294 -8.73 -8.80 21.94
C VAL A 294 -9.02 -9.61 23.19
N TYR A 295 -10.22 -10.18 23.24
CA TYR A 295 -10.74 -10.91 24.39
C TYR A 295 -11.34 -12.26 23.99
N VAL A 296 -11.53 -13.12 24.98
CA VAL A 296 -12.50 -14.21 24.94
C VAL A 296 -13.52 -14.02 26.06
N GLY A 297 -14.77 -14.46 25.82
CA GLY A 297 -15.87 -14.34 26.78
C GLY A 297 -17.20 -14.06 26.09
N THR A 298 -18.29 -14.20 26.85
CA THR A 298 -19.66 -14.10 26.33
C THR A 298 -20.44 -12.88 26.82
N THR A 299 -19.89 -12.12 27.77
CA THR A 299 -20.52 -10.91 28.36
C THR A 299 -19.48 -9.83 28.62
N VAL A 300 -19.81 -8.56 28.38
CA VAL A 300 -18.88 -7.41 28.49
C VAL A 300 -18.24 -7.26 29.88
N THR A 301 -18.94 -7.63 30.95
CA THR A 301 -18.46 -7.58 32.34
C THR A 301 -17.56 -8.75 32.75
N ASN A 302 -17.39 -9.76 31.91
CA ASN A 302 -16.61 -10.97 32.19
C ASN A 302 -15.79 -11.41 30.97
N LEU A 303 -14.93 -10.51 30.50
CA LEU A 303 -14.01 -10.76 29.41
C LEU A 303 -12.62 -11.12 29.95
N THR A 304 -11.99 -12.11 29.32
CA THR A 304 -10.57 -12.44 29.55
C THR A 304 -9.75 -11.81 28.43
N LEU A 305 -8.81 -10.94 28.80
CA LEU A 305 -7.92 -10.27 27.85
C LEU A 305 -6.92 -11.28 27.26
N ILE A 306 -6.81 -11.29 25.93
CA ILE A 306 -5.83 -12.09 25.18
C ILE A 306 -4.64 -11.23 24.77
N ALA A 307 -4.92 -10.07 24.18
CA ALA A 307 -3.90 -9.11 23.77
C ALA A 307 -4.51 -7.71 23.73
N SER A 308 -3.71 -6.68 23.99
CA SER A 308 -4.11 -5.29 23.79
C SER A 308 -2.90 -4.45 23.46
N ASP A 309 -3.15 -3.33 22.81
CA ASP A 309 -2.12 -2.40 22.39
C ASP A 309 -2.65 -0.96 22.31
N ASP A 310 -1.71 -0.04 22.48
CA ASP A 310 -1.80 1.39 22.28
C ASP A 310 -0.52 1.80 21.52
N ASP A 311 -0.67 2.38 20.33
CA ASP A 311 0.41 2.95 19.50
C ASP A 311 1.48 2.02 18.89
N SER A 312 1.28 0.70 18.78
CA SER A 312 2.25 -0.17 18.06
C SER A 312 1.96 -0.40 16.56
N GLY A 313 0.91 0.24 16.03
CA GLY A 313 0.53 0.26 14.61
C GLY A 313 1.17 1.41 13.81
N GLU A 314 0.62 1.73 12.64
CA GLU A 314 1.07 2.87 11.82
C GLU A 314 0.64 4.19 12.49
N GLY A 315 1.57 5.11 12.80
CA GLY A 315 1.21 6.37 13.46
C GLY A 315 0.79 6.18 14.91
N LEU A 316 -0.39 6.69 15.30
CA LEU A 316 -1.01 6.48 16.62
C LEU A 316 -2.06 5.35 16.59
N THR A 317 -1.94 4.45 15.62
CA THR A 317 -2.84 3.29 15.53
C THR A 317 -2.24 2.12 16.28
N SER A 318 -3.03 1.07 16.50
CA SER A 318 -2.67 -0.07 17.35
C SER A 318 -2.58 -1.38 16.57
N ARG A 319 -1.75 -2.29 17.07
CA ARG A 319 -1.51 -3.60 16.47
C ARG A 319 -1.25 -4.66 17.53
N VAL A 320 -1.90 -5.82 17.41
CA VAL A 320 -1.62 -7.00 18.25
C VAL A 320 -1.47 -8.26 17.42
N SER A 321 -0.59 -9.16 17.84
CA SER A 321 -0.52 -10.53 17.32
C SER A 321 -0.81 -11.51 18.45
N PHE A 322 -1.74 -12.45 18.23
CA PHE A 322 -2.19 -13.38 19.25
C PHE A 322 -2.48 -14.77 18.67
N PRO A 323 -2.26 -15.85 19.46
CA PRO A 323 -2.60 -17.19 19.05
C PRO A 323 -4.12 -17.37 19.05
N VAL A 324 -4.61 -18.08 18.05
CA VAL A 324 -6.02 -18.41 17.90
C VAL A 324 -6.24 -19.92 17.78
N LEU A 325 -7.31 -20.40 18.40
CA LEU A 325 -7.77 -21.79 18.30
C LEU A 325 -9.02 -21.87 17.42
N ALA A 326 -9.05 -22.85 16.52
CA ALA A 326 -10.17 -23.12 15.62
C ALA A 326 -11.47 -23.26 16.41
N GLY A 327 -12.51 -22.53 16.01
CA GLY A 327 -13.84 -22.57 16.62
C GLY A 327 -14.00 -21.74 17.91
N VAL A 328 -12.94 -21.11 18.43
CA VAL A 328 -13.06 -20.18 19.57
C VAL A 328 -13.52 -18.80 19.07
N ASN A 329 -14.52 -18.20 19.72
CA ASN A 329 -14.99 -16.85 19.38
C ASN A 329 -14.17 -15.80 20.11
N TYR A 330 -13.39 -15.02 19.37
CA TYR A 330 -12.62 -13.87 19.85
C TYR A 330 -13.43 -12.59 19.68
N LYS A 331 -13.35 -11.70 20.67
CA LYS A 331 -13.99 -10.38 20.69
C LYS A 331 -12.92 -9.31 20.53
N ILE A 332 -13.06 -8.44 19.54
CA ILE A 332 -12.07 -7.41 19.22
C ILE A 332 -12.72 -6.05 19.44
N ALA A 333 -12.10 -5.21 20.25
CA ALA A 333 -12.54 -3.84 20.50
C ALA A 333 -11.53 -2.86 19.91
N VAL A 334 -12.01 -1.86 19.18
CA VAL A 334 -11.24 -0.68 18.77
C VAL A 334 -11.91 0.55 19.36
N ASP A 335 -11.19 1.26 20.21
CA ASP A 335 -11.62 2.52 20.84
C ASP A 335 -10.67 3.66 20.43
N GLY A 336 -11.03 4.90 20.71
CA GLY A 336 -10.15 6.05 20.50
C GLY A 336 -9.41 6.43 21.78
N PHE A 337 -8.11 6.68 21.70
CA PHE A 337 -7.36 7.22 22.83
C PHE A 337 -7.97 8.56 23.27
N GLY A 338 -8.21 8.72 24.58
CA GLY A 338 -8.91 9.89 25.12
C GLY A 338 -10.35 10.08 24.62
N GLY A 339 -10.97 9.07 24.01
CA GLY A 339 -12.30 9.16 23.41
C GLY A 339 -12.31 9.77 22.00
N ALA A 340 -11.19 9.67 21.26
CA ALA A 340 -11.11 10.13 19.88
C ALA A 340 -12.17 9.47 18.98
N GLN A 341 -12.77 10.25 18.09
CA GLN A 341 -13.83 9.82 17.18
C GLN A 341 -13.47 10.08 15.71
N GLY A 342 -13.76 9.14 14.83
CA GLY A 342 -13.45 9.19 13.40
C GLY A 342 -13.64 7.84 12.71
N TYR A 343 -12.90 7.61 11.64
CA TYR A 343 -12.87 6.30 10.98
C TYR A 343 -11.97 5.35 11.76
N VAL A 344 -12.50 4.17 12.07
CA VAL A 344 -11.79 3.08 12.74
C VAL A 344 -11.81 1.85 11.85
N SER A 345 -10.69 1.18 11.74
CA SER A 345 -10.55 -0.06 10.97
C SER A 345 -10.03 -1.18 11.85
N VAL A 346 -10.42 -2.41 11.54
CA VAL A 346 -9.70 -3.60 11.96
C VAL A 346 -9.37 -4.45 10.73
N GLU A 347 -8.10 -4.74 10.54
CA GLU A 347 -7.60 -5.69 9.57
C GLU A 347 -7.09 -6.93 10.30
N LEU A 348 -7.58 -8.10 9.88
CA LEU A 348 -7.13 -9.39 10.37
C LEU A 348 -6.32 -10.10 9.30
N ASP A 349 -5.03 -10.28 9.59
CA ASP A 349 -4.18 -11.18 8.85
C ASP A 349 -3.96 -12.46 9.65
N GLN A 350 -4.70 -13.51 9.26
CA GLN A 350 -4.42 -14.87 9.71
C GLN A 350 -3.40 -15.49 8.76
N THR A 351 -2.11 -15.25 9.05
CA THR A 351 -1.02 -15.93 8.36
C THR A 351 -1.23 -17.44 8.50
N SER A 352 -1.25 -18.16 7.37
CA SER A 352 -1.11 -19.62 7.40
C SER A 352 0.14 -19.94 8.22
N THR A 353 -0.01 -20.83 9.20
CA THR A 353 1.03 -21.34 10.09
C THR A 353 2.44 -21.21 9.52
N ASN A 354 3.34 -20.60 10.31
CA ASN A 354 4.79 -20.59 10.07
C ASN A 354 5.21 -21.94 9.49
N THR A 355 5.61 -22.00 8.22
CA THR A 355 6.17 -23.22 7.66
C THR A 355 7.51 -23.44 8.35
N LEU A 356 7.56 -24.42 9.25
CA LEU A 356 8.80 -24.82 9.89
C LEU A 356 9.75 -25.37 8.83
N ALA A 357 11.04 -25.17 9.02
CA ALA A 357 12.03 -25.80 8.17
C ALA A 357 12.80 -26.86 8.96
N VAL A 358 12.85 -28.09 8.43
CA VAL A 358 13.60 -29.19 9.02
C VAL A 358 14.83 -29.48 8.16
N PHE A 359 16.00 -29.47 8.79
CA PHE A 359 17.26 -29.74 8.11
C PHE A 359 17.40 -31.25 7.84
N VAL A 360 17.68 -31.63 6.59
CA VAL A 360 17.69 -33.03 6.12
C VAL A 360 18.90 -33.33 5.23
N ASP A 361 20.05 -32.69 5.47
CA ASP A 361 21.26 -32.98 4.71
C ASP A 361 21.92 -34.28 5.23
N PRO A 362 21.97 -35.37 4.43
CA PRO A 362 22.52 -36.65 4.85
C PRO A 362 24.02 -36.61 5.20
N ALA A 363 24.73 -35.53 4.86
CA ALA A 363 26.10 -35.31 5.31
C ALA A 363 26.22 -34.97 6.80
N PHE A 364 25.09 -34.61 7.45
CA PHE A 364 25.06 -34.12 8.82
C PHE A 364 24.06 -34.84 9.72
N VAL A 365 22.88 -35.18 9.19
CA VAL A 365 21.81 -35.89 9.91
C VAL A 365 21.54 -37.23 9.25
N ASP A 366 21.03 -38.22 9.98
CA ASP A 366 20.58 -39.48 9.36
C ASP A 366 19.14 -39.32 8.81
N THR A 367 19.03 -39.61 7.50
CA THR A 367 17.81 -39.49 6.69
C THR A 367 17.37 -40.86 6.15
N SER A 368 17.87 -41.96 6.71
CA SER A 368 17.42 -43.30 6.37
C SER A 368 15.97 -43.52 6.83
N ASP A 369 15.24 -44.47 6.23
CA ASP A 369 13.82 -44.71 6.55
C ASP A 369 13.64 -45.09 8.02
N GLY A 370 13.11 -44.16 8.81
CA GLY A 370 12.98 -44.26 10.27
C GLY A 370 14.13 -43.63 11.08
N GLY A 371 15.02 -42.90 10.43
CA GLY A 371 16.07 -42.07 11.05
C GLY A 371 15.50 -40.82 11.74
N GLU A 372 16.37 -40.08 12.42
CA GLU A 372 16.00 -39.00 13.35
C GLU A 372 15.32 -37.85 12.62
N ALA A 373 15.77 -37.50 11.41
CA ALA A 373 15.14 -36.46 10.60
C ALA A 373 13.69 -36.81 10.25
N ASP A 374 13.44 -38.05 9.83
CA ASP A 374 12.09 -38.55 9.49
C ASP A 374 11.18 -38.57 10.74
N ASN A 375 11.71 -38.98 11.89
CA ASN A 375 10.95 -39.05 13.14
C ASN A 375 10.60 -37.65 13.68
N VAL A 376 11.50 -36.68 13.55
CA VAL A 376 11.24 -35.26 13.88
C VAL A 376 10.16 -34.69 12.95
N GLN A 377 10.26 -34.94 11.65
CA GLN A 377 9.25 -34.51 10.68
C GLN A 377 7.88 -35.15 10.95
N ALA A 378 7.83 -36.45 11.22
CA ALA A 378 6.60 -37.16 11.56
C ALA A 378 5.95 -36.60 12.84
N SER A 379 6.77 -36.25 13.83
CA SER A 379 6.32 -35.66 15.11
C SER A 379 5.70 -34.28 14.89
N LEU A 380 6.41 -33.38 14.21
CA LEU A 380 5.92 -32.04 13.92
C LEU A 380 4.66 -32.08 13.03
N HIS A 381 4.58 -33.03 12.09
CA HIS A 381 3.41 -33.23 11.24
C HIS A 381 2.22 -33.72 12.07
N SER A 382 2.43 -34.64 13.02
CA SER A 382 1.39 -35.13 13.93
C SER A 382 0.83 -34.02 14.84
N LEU A 383 1.63 -33.00 15.13
CA LEU A 383 1.25 -31.81 15.89
C LEU A 383 0.57 -30.74 15.02
N GLY A 384 0.42 -30.97 13.72
CA GLY A 384 -0.27 -30.07 12.79
C GLY A 384 0.58 -28.92 12.26
N PHE A 385 1.91 -28.97 12.40
CA PHE A 385 2.80 -27.97 11.84
C PHE A 385 3.08 -28.25 10.36
N PRO A 386 2.82 -27.30 9.44
CA PRO A 386 3.34 -27.42 8.08
C PRO A 386 4.85 -27.26 8.09
N MET A 387 5.54 -28.02 7.25
CA MET A 387 7.00 -27.97 7.19
C MET A 387 7.54 -28.11 5.76
N ILE A 388 8.74 -27.58 5.58
CA ILE A 388 9.59 -27.84 4.42
C ILE A 388 10.88 -28.50 4.89
N SER A 389 11.36 -29.46 4.11
CA SER A 389 12.68 -30.04 4.31
C SER A 389 13.71 -29.23 3.53
N PHE A 390 14.91 -29.06 4.08
CA PHE A 390 15.97 -28.35 3.38
C PHE A 390 17.36 -28.91 3.64
N THR A 391 18.25 -28.71 2.66
CA THR A 391 19.69 -28.97 2.75
C THR A 391 20.51 -27.68 2.62
N ASN A 392 19.97 -26.65 1.96
CA ASN A 392 20.62 -25.35 1.82
C ASN A 392 20.06 -24.34 2.83
N LEU A 393 20.91 -23.82 3.71
CA LEU A 393 20.51 -22.92 4.80
C LEU A 393 19.97 -21.57 4.28
N ILE A 394 20.71 -20.88 3.41
CA ILE A 394 20.43 -19.47 3.05
C ILE A 394 18.97 -19.21 2.58
N PRO A 395 18.39 -19.96 1.63
CA PRO A 395 17.03 -19.68 1.14
C PRO A 395 15.92 -19.90 2.17
N VAL A 396 16.23 -20.67 3.23
CA VAL A 396 15.27 -21.11 4.25
C VAL A 396 15.29 -20.16 5.44
N LEU A 397 16.47 -19.70 5.85
CA LEU A 397 16.64 -18.72 6.92
C LEU A 397 15.93 -17.37 6.62
N GLU A 398 15.62 -17.11 5.35
CA GLU A 398 14.86 -15.93 4.91
C GLU A 398 13.33 -16.12 4.94
N ARG A 399 12.83 -17.35 5.10
CA ARG A 399 11.41 -17.71 4.87
C ARG A 399 10.76 -18.42 6.06
N SER A 400 11.55 -19.08 6.89
CA SER A 400 11.06 -19.87 8.02
C SER A 400 11.49 -19.23 9.33
N PRO A 401 10.54 -18.82 10.20
CA PRO A 401 10.86 -18.19 11.48
C PRO A 401 11.36 -19.20 12.53
N VAL A 402 11.13 -20.49 12.27
CA VAL A 402 11.56 -21.61 13.10
C VAL A 402 12.29 -22.61 12.21
N VAL A 403 13.52 -22.92 12.59
CA VAL A 403 14.38 -23.89 11.93
C VAL A 403 14.69 -25.00 12.93
N VAL A 404 14.52 -26.24 12.51
CA VAL A 404 14.78 -27.44 13.30
C VAL A 404 15.98 -28.16 12.70
N ILE A 405 17.01 -28.36 13.51
CA ILE A 405 18.18 -29.17 13.20
C ILE A 405 18.07 -30.46 14.02
N PRO A 406 17.73 -31.59 13.37
CA PRO A 406 17.80 -32.91 13.99
C PRO A 406 19.24 -33.27 14.41
N GLU A 407 19.41 -34.44 15.01
CA GLU A 407 20.69 -34.87 15.58
C GLU A 407 21.83 -34.87 14.55
N LEU A 408 22.98 -34.31 14.93
CA LEU A 408 24.14 -34.12 14.05
C LEU A 408 25.11 -35.32 14.11
N GLU A 409 24.60 -36.51 13.81
CA GLU A 409 25.32 -37.78 14.01
C GLU A 409 26.37 -38.06 12.93
N THR A 410 26.12 -37.65 11.68
CA THR A 410 26.91 -38.10 10.52
C THR A 410 28.03 -37.13 10.10
N GLY A 411 28.00 -35.88 10.57
CA GLY A 411 29.00 -34.87 10.25
C GLY A 411 28.98 -33.64 11.15
N ASN A 412 30.14 -32.96 11.26
CA ASN A 412 30.29 -31.76 12.10
C ASN A 412 30.05 -30.47 11.29
N PRO A 413 28.93 -29.76 11.47
CA PRO A 413 28.59 -28.56 10.70
C PRO A 413 29.58 -27.40 10.89
N VAL A 414 30.26 -27.32 12.05
CA VAL A 414 31.25 -26.27 12.31
C VAL A 414 32.52 -26.47 11.46
N ALA A 415 32.87 -27.73 11.18
CA ALA A 415 34.09 -28.06 10.46
C ALA A 415 33.91 -28.03 8.94
N THR A 416 32.69 -28.22 8.44
CA THR A 416 32.44 -28.47 7.01
C THR A 416 31.45 -27.51 6.35
N LEU A 417 30.58 -26.80 7.10
CA LEU A 417 29.73 -25.78 6.47
C LEU A 417 30.56 -24.56 6.04
N PRO A 418 30.17 -23.88 4.94
CA PRO A 418 30.75 -22.59 4.58
C PRO A 418 30.63 -21.57 5.72
N LEU A 419 31.66 -20.75 5.93
CA LEU A 419 31.64 -19.67 6.94
C LEU A 419 30.48 -18.69 6.73
N THR A 420 30.03 -18.51 5.49
CA THR A 420 28.86 -17.70 5.12
C THR A 420 27.56 -18.26 5.69
N ASP A 421 27.43 -19.59 5.76
CA ASP A 421 26.22 -20.27 6.18
C ASP A 421 26.13 -20.30 7.71
N LEU A 422 27.25 -20.52 8.39
CA LEU A 422 27.37 -20.35 9.84
C LEU A 422 27.07 -18.91 10.28
N ALA A 423 27.57 -17.92 9.54
CA ALA A 423 27.26 -16.51 9.78
C ALA A 423 25.78 -16.19 9.52
N ALA A 424 25.17 -16.78 8.48
CA ALA A 424 23.75 -16.63 8.19
C ALA A 424 22.88 -17.23 9.30
N LEU A 425 23.22 -18.41 9.81
CA LEU A 425 22.52 -19.07 10.91
C LEU A 425 22.65 -18.29 12.22
N GLN A 426 23.84 -17.75 12.52
CA GLN A 426 24.05 -16.88 13.67
C GLN A 426 23.24 -15.59 13.57
N ASN A 427 23.18 -14.98 12.38
CA ASN A 427 22.37 -13.80 12.13
C ASN A 427 20.87 -14.11 12.24
N PHE A 428 20.41 -15.23 11.69
CA PHE A 428 19.02 -15.68 11.82
C PHE A 428 18.57 -15.67 13.29
N VAL A 429 19.35 -16.30 14.17
CA VAL A 429 19.06 -16.29 15.61
C VAL A 429 19.15 -14.87 16.18
N ARG A 430 20.21 -14.10 15.85
CA ARG A 430 20.39 -12.74 16.36
C ARG A 430 19.20 -11.81 16.06
N TRP A 431 18.52 -12.02 14.94
CA TRP A 431 17.47 -11.15 14.42
C TRP A 431 16.04 -11.67 14.63
N GLY A 432 15.83 -12.67 15.50
CA GLY A 432 14.49 -13.09 15.95
C GLY A 432 14.11 -14.51 15.56
N GLY A 433 14.95 -15.20 14.78
CA GLY A 433 14.77 -16.60 14.45
C GLY A 433 14.83 -17.52 15.67
N THR A 434 14.04 -18.60 15.62
CA THR A 434 14.10 -19.69 16.61
C THR A 434 14.77 -20.90 15.98
N LEU A 435 15.90 -21.30 16.56
CA LEU A 435 16.63 -22.49 16.13
C LEU A 435 16.44 -23.61 17.16
N ILE A 436 15.76 -24.68 16.78
CA ILE A 436 15.62 -25.88 17.60
C ILE A 436 16.73 -26.85 17.20
N VAL A 437 17.53 -27.30 18.17
CA VAL A 437 18.65 -28.24 17.92
C VAL A 437 18.53 -29.40 18.88
N HIS A 438 18.58 -30.62 18.35
CA HIS A 438 18.51 -31.84 19.14
C HIS A 438 19.89 -32.26 19.64
N GLY A 439 19.92 -33.00 20.75
CA GLY A 439 21.12 -33.62 21.30
C GLY A 439 21.81 -34.53 20.28
N THR A 440 22.99 -35.02 20.60
CA THR A 440 23.66 -36.00 19.71
C THR A 440 24.39 -37.02 20.54
N LEU A 441 24.04 -38.30 20.45
CA LEU A 441 24.59 -39.33 21.33
C LEU A 441 26.03 -39.70 21.03
N LEU A 442 26.39 -39.76 19.75
CA LEU A 442 27.65 -40.36 19.30
C LEU A 442 28.83 -39.38 19.29
N ASN A 443 28.59 -38.08 19.42
CA ASN A 443 29.61 -37.03 19.29
C ASN A 443 29.17 -35.71 19.96
N ASP A 444 30.01 -34.66 19.88
CA ASP A 444 29.75 -33.33 20.45
C ASP A 444 29.43 -32.27 19.38
N ASN A 445 28.85 -32.67 18.24
CA ASN A 445 28.58 -31.76 17.11
C ASN A 445 27.51 -30.71 17.46
N THR A 446 26.47 -31.08 18.21
CA THR A 446 25.44 -30.13 18.66
C THR A 446 26.01 -29.07 19.60
N SER A 447 26.74 -29.47 20.64
CA SER A 447 27.45 -28.53 21.52
C SER A 447 28.49 -27.69 20.77
N ALA A 448 29.20 -28.24 19.78
CA ALA A 448 30.10 -27.47 18.92
C ALA A 448 29.36 -26.38 18.10
N LEU A 449 28.20 -26.72 17.52
CA LEU A 449 27.37 -25.77 16.78
C LEU A 449 26.86 -24.65 17.69
N ILE A 450 26.31 -24.99 18.85
CA ILE A 450 25.82 -24.01 19.84
C ILE A 450 26.95 -23.08 20.28
N ASN A 451 28.12 -23.62 20.62
CA ASN A 451 29.28 -22.82 21.02
C ASN A 451 29.78 -21.90 19.90
N THR A 452 29.68 -22.32 18.65
CA THR A 452 30.05 -21.50 17.49
C THR A 452 29.07 -20.35 17.29
N LEU A 453 27.76 -20.63 17.32
CA LEU A 453 26.71 -19.62 17.15
C LEU A 453 26.67 -18.63 18.32
N LEU A 454 27.02 -19.07 19.53
CA LEU A 454 27.05 -18.24 20.74
C LEU A 454 28.46 -17.82 21.16
N ALA A 455 29.47 -17.96 20.29
CA ALA A 455 30.84 -17.54 20.56
C ALA A 455 30.95 -16.06 21.01
N PRO A 456 30.17 -15.10 20.47
CA PRO A 456 30.17 -13.72 20.95
C PRO A 456 29.74 -13.56 22.42
N LEU A 457 28.97 -14.52 22.96
CA LEU A 457 28.57 -14.55 24.36
C LEU A 457 29.55 -15.34 25.26
N GLY A 458 30.64 -15.86 24.69
CA GLY A 458 31.63 -16.68 25.42
C GLY A 458 31.08 -18.03 25.86
N ALA A 459 30.12 -18.61 25.13
CA ALA A 459 29.51 -19.89 25.46
C ALA A 459 30.53 -21.05 25.43
N ALA A 460 30.42 -21.95 26.40
CA ALA A 460 31.22 -23.17 26.53
C ALA A 460 30.34 -24.34 27.02
N VAL A 461 29.25 -24.57 26.29
CA VAL A 461 28.28 -25.64 26.53
C VAL A 461 28.96 -26.99 26.29
N THR A 462 28.74 -27.93 27.21
CA THR A 462 29.15 -29.32 27.08
C THR A 462 27.93 -30.19 27.31
N GLU A 463 27.65 -31.12 26.41
CA GLU A 463 26.60 -32.10 26.61
C GLU A 463 27.16 -33.30 27.40
N ILE A 464 26.35 -33.96 28.23
CA ILE A 464 26.73 -35.17 28.95
C ILE A 464 25.62 -36.22 28.87
N ILE A 465 25.97 -37.48 29.16
CA ILE A 465 24.99 -38.55 29.34
C ILE A 465 24.52 -38.52 30.81
N PRO A 466 23.22 -38.32 31.08
CA PRO A 466 22.68 -38.30 32.44
C PRO A 466 22.64 -39.70 33.08
N GLU A 467 22.29 -39.76 34.37
CA GLU A 467 22.00 -41.04 35.03
C GLU A 467 20.74 -41.69 34.44
N SER A 468 20.80 -43.02 34.22
CA SER A 468 19.73 -43.79 33.57
C SER A 468 18.51 -44.00 34.49
N SER A 469 17.73 -42.94 34.76
CA SER A 469 16.38 -42.92 35.38
C SER A 469 15.96 -41.50 35.83
N ALA A 470 16.55 -40.44 35.27
CA ALA A 470 16.26 -39.08 35.71
C ALA A 470 14.81 -38.64 35.42
N ILE A 471 14.31 -37.70 36.22
CA ILE A 471 13.04 -37.00 35.96
C ILE A 471 13.38 -35.52 35.91
N PHE A 472 13.09 -34.88 34.79
CA PHE A 472 13.36 -33.45 34.59
C PHE A 472 12.09 -32.66 34.90
N ALA A 473 12.10 -31.89 35.98
CA ALA A 473 10.96 -31.07 36.38
C ALA A 473 10.92 -29.76 35.59
N ARG A 474 9.72 -29.28 35.25
CA ARG A 474 9.57 -27.96 34.63
C ARG A 474 9.95 -26.87 35.63
N THR A 475 10.82 -25.97 35.21
CA THR A 475 11.28 -24.86 36.06
C THR A 475 10.34 -23.65 35.97
N ALA A 476 10.52 -22.69 36.88
CA ALA A 476 9.83 -21.41 36.80
C ALA A 476 10.18 -20.59 35.55
N ALA A 477 11.28 -20.90 34.84
CA ALA A 477 11.66 -20.22 33.62
C ALA A 477 10.73 -20.56 32.43
N GLY A 478 9.98 -21.66 32.52
CA GLY A 478 8.90 -21.96 31.56
C GLY A 478 7.65 -21.10 31.78
N ASN A 479 7.47 -20.48 32.96
CA ASN A 479 6.28 -19.68 33.25
C ASN A 479 6.27 -18.38 32.42
N GLY A 480 5.14 -18.04 31.81
CA GLY A 480 5.02 -16.86 30.94
C GLY A 480 5.66 -17.02 29.55
N THR A 481 6.05 -18.25 29.19
CA THR A 481 6.46 -18.64 27.83
C THR A 481 5.45 -19.63 27.25
N THR A 482 5.69 -20.14 26.03
CA THR A 482 4.84 -21.21 25.45
C THR A 482 4.88 -22.50 26.26
N PHE A 483 5.91 -22.71 27.09
CA PHE A 483 6.06 -23.91 27.94
C PHE A 483 5.22 -23.88 29.23
N ALA A 484 4.45 -22.81 29.48
CA ALA A 484 3.75 -22.60 30.76
C ALA A 484 2.67 -23.67 31.07
N ASP A 485 2.07 -24.24 30.03
CA ASP A 485 0.98 -25.23 30.12
C ASP A 485 1.43 -26.67 29.79
N ASP A 486 2.72 -26.87 29.51
CA ASP A 486 3.32 -28.18 29.24
C ASP A 486 3.29 -29.14 30.45
N PRO A 487 3.69 -30.42 30.29
CA PRO A 487 3.81 -31.36 31.40
C PRO A 487 4.69 -30.83 32.54
N ALA A 488 4.33 -31.18 33.78
CA ALA A 488 5.10 -30.77 34.96
C ALA A 488 6.50 -31.42 35.05
N ALA A 489 6.71 -32.53 34.36
CA ALA A 489 8.00 -33.21 34.29
C ALA A 489 8.13 -34.04 33.00
N LEU A 490 9.38 -34.31 32.60
CA LEU A 490 9.75 -35.20 31.52
C LEU A 490 10.53 -36.39 32.09
N ASP A 491 10.09 -37.61 31.74
CA ASP A 491 10.82 -38.83 32.07
C ASP A 491 12.05 -38.97 31.18
N TRP A 492 13.17 -39.40 31.75
CA TRP A 492 14.36 -39.78 30.99
C TRP A 492 14.03 -40.87 29.97
N LYS A 493 14.55 -40.69 28.75
CA LYS A 493 14.51 -41.70 27.70
C LYS A 493 15.89 -42.14 27.32
N ASN A 494 15.96 -43.36 26.81
CA ASN A 494 17.17 -43.82 26.15
C ASN A 494 17.54 -42.79 25.07
N GLY A 495 18.81 -42.39 25.08
CA GLY A 495 19.30 -41.37 24.17
C GLY A 495 19.18 -39.92 24.64
N THR A 496 18.54 -39.61 25.79
CA THR A 496 18.50 -38.23 26.29
C THR A 496 19.89 -37.76 26.74
N ARG A 497 20.42 -36.72 26.09
CA ARG A 497 21.57 -35.92 26.55
C ARG A 497 21.12 -34.68 27.32
N VAL A 498 21.98 -34.21 28.21
CA VAL A 498 21.69 -33.07 29.08
C VAL A 498 22.86 -32.11 29.12
N ILE A 499 22.57 -30.86 29.45
CA ILE A 499 23.58 -29.81 29.63
C ILE A 499 23.71 -29.50 31.12
N PRO A 500 24.91 -29.63 31.73
CA PRO A 500 25.10 -29.27 33.13
C PRO A 500 24.72 -27.81 33.38
N LEU A 501 23.92 -27.55 34.41
CA LEU A 501 23.46 -26.19 34.72
C LEU A 501 24.62 -25.20 34.95
N LEU A 502 25.75 -25.70 35.46
CA LEU A 502 26.98 -24.92 35.66
C LEU A 502 27.69 -24.51 34.37
N SER A 503 27.36 -25.13 33.24
CA SER A 503 27.93 -24.81 31.92
C SER A 503 27.07 -23.83 31.12
N LEU A 504 25.90 -23.46 31.62
CA LEU A 504 24.98 -22.57 30.92
C LEU A 504 25.54 -21.13 30.85
N PRO A 505 25.62 -20.53 29.65
CA PRO A 505 25.99 -19.12 29.50
C PRO A 505 25.00 -18.19 30.23
N PRO A 506 25.44 -17.00 30.69
CA PRO A 506 24.55 -16.01 31.27
C PRO A 506 23.38 -15.66 30.33
N GLY A 507 22.16 -15.59 30.87
CA GLY A 507 20.94 -15.30 30.11
C GLY A 507 20.26 -16.52 29.48
N SER A 508 20.82 -17.72 29.65
CA SER A 508 20.17 -18.98 29.30
C SER A 508 19.13 -19.38 30.35
N ALA A 509 18.07 -20.06 29.91
CA ALA A 509 17.01 -20.58 30.76
C ALA A 509 16.93 -22.10 30.64
N SER A 510 17.05 -22.81 31.76
CA SER A 510 16.71 -24.23 31.83
C SER A 510 15.18 -24.35 31.95
N ILE A 511 14.52 -25.01 31.00
CA ILE A 511 13.06 -25.20 31.00
C ILE A 511 12.70 -26.49 31.75
N TYR A 512 13.47 -27.55 31.55
CA TYR A 512 13.34 -28.84 32.24
C TYR A 512 14.70 -29.28 32.77
N ASP A 513 14.84 -29.49 34.09
CA ASP A 513 16.06 -30.02 34.72
C ASP A 513 15.82 -30.94 35.91
N ASP A 514 16.86 -31.68 36.29
CA ASP A 514 16.89 -32.56 37.46
C ASP A 514 17.51 -31.88 38.72
N GLY A 515 17.69 -30.56 38.68
CA GLY A 515 18.43 -29.77 39.68
C GLY A 515 19.95 -29.72 39.48
N THR A 516 20.51 -30.49 38.55
CA THR A 516 21.93 -30.48 38.19
C THR A 516 22.19 -30.34 36.69
N ASN A 517 21.32 -30.91 35.86
CA ASN A 517 21.43 -30.94 34.40
C ASN A 517 20.09 -30.60 33.74
N SER A 518 20.16 -29.81 32.67
CA SER A 518 19.02 -29.40 31.86
C SER A 518 18.82 -30.32 30.67
N ALA A 519 17.61 -30.82 30.49
CA ALA A 519 17.19 -31.63 29.35
C ALA A 519 16.54 -30.78 28.24
N VAL A 520 16.01 -29.60 28.58
CA VAL A 520 15.53 -28.61 27.61
C VAL A 520 16.03 -27.24 28.03
N THR A 521 16.83 -26.60 27.19
CA THR A 521 17.48 -25.31 27.49
C THR A 521 17.19 -24.30 26.39
N VAL A 522 16.86 -23.06 26.79
CA VAL A 522 16.73 -21.91 25.88
C VAL A 522 17.94 -21.00 26.04
N PHE A 523 18.67 -20.77 24.96
CA PHE A 523 19.75 -19.79 24.86
C PHE A 523 19.24 -18.55 24.11
N ASN A 524 19.16 -17.41 24.79
CA ASN A 524 18.75 -16.16 24.17
C ASN A 524 19.95 -15.50 23.48
N PHE A 525 19.77 -15.04 22.23
CA PHE A 525 20.82 -14.33 21.50
C PHE A 525 20.21 -13.29 20.55
N GLY A 526 20.51 -12.01 20.79
CA GLY A 526 19.83 -10.91 20.12
C GLY A 526 18.34 -10.91 20.47
N SER A 527 17.47 -10.81 19.46
CA SER A 527 16.00 -10.93 19.62
C SER A 527 15.48 -12.36 19.45
N GLY A 528 16.31 -13.30 18.96
CA GLY A 528 15.92 -14.70 18.78
C GLY A 528 16.54 -15.63 19.83
N ARG A 529 16.49 -16.94 19.54
CA ARG A 529 16.85 -17.97 20.50
C ARG A 529 17.29 -19.28 19.85
N ILE A 530 18.11 -20.04 20.59
CA ILE A 530 18.39 -21.45 20.32
C ILE A 530 17.70 -22.28 21.41
N ILE A 531 16.92 -23.28 21.04
CA ILE A 531 16.29 -24.21 21.97
C ILE A 531 16.97 -25.56 21.80
N TYR A 532 17.69 -25.99 22.82
CA TYR A 532 18.29 -27.31 22.90
C TYR A 532 17.27 -28.32 23.43
N PHE A 533 17.10 -29.41 22.70
CA PHE A 533 16.29 -30.56 23.08
C PHE A 533 17.16 -31.78 23.27
N GLY A 534 17.25 -32.27 24.51
CA GLY A 534 18.16 -33.34 24.86
C GLY A 534 17.77 -34.73 24.36
N TRP A 535 16.49 -34.97 24.05
CA TRP A 535 16.03 -36.31 23.66
C TRP A 535 16.33 -36.63 22.20
N ASP A 536 16.90 -37.82 21.99
CA ASP A 536 17.09 -38.45 20.69
C ASP A 536 15.80 -39.04 20.13
N TRP A 537 15.43 -38.56 18.95
CA TRP A 537 14.22 -38.93 18.23
C TRP A 537 14.37 -40.24 17.43
N PHE A 538 15.50 -40.94 17.49
CA PHE A 538 15.72 -42.26 16.87
C PHE A 538 14.78 -43.34 17.41
N ASP A 539 14.55 -43.38 18.73
CA ASP A 539 13.71 -44.40 19.39
C ASP A 539 12.20 -44.09 19.29
N TYR A 540 11.80 -42.99 18.63
CA TYR A 540 10.43 -42.54 18.57
C TYR A 540 9.70 -43.00 17.30
N GLN A 541 8.83 -44.00 17.44
CA GLN A 541 7.86 -44.39 16.42
C GLN A 541 6.45 -43.87 16.80
N PRO A 542 5.95 -42.78 16.17
CA PRO A 542 4.68 -42.15 16.55
C PRO A 542 3.47 -43.10 16.53
N ALA A 543 3.53 -44.15 15.69
CA ALA A 543 2.47 -45.15 15.59
C ALA A 543 2.52 -46.25 16.67
N LEU A 544 3.61 -46.38 17.43
CA LEU A 544 3.86 -47.52 18.32
C LEU A 544 4.17 -47.13 19.78
N ASN A 545 4.71 -45.93 20.05
CA ASN A 545 5.01 -45.48 21.41
C ASN A 545 4.91 -43.94 21.53
N PRO A 546 3.71 -43.35 21.67
CA PRO A 546 3.55 -41.91 21.75
C PRO A 546 4.05 -41.40 23.10
N ASP A 547 5.26 -40.86 23.17
CA ASP A 547 5.67 -40.08 24.33
C ASP A 547 5.02 -38.69 24.28
N VAL A 548 3.79 -38.67 24.79
CA VAL A 548 2.92 -37.47 24.75
C VAL A 548 3.59 -36.27 25.43
N ALA A 549 4.42 -36.50 26.45
CA ALA A 549 5.02 -35.41 27.21
C ALA A 549 6.13 -34.71 26.41
N TRP A 550 7.08 -35.47 25.86
CA TRP A 550 8.14 -34.91 25.02
C TRP A 550 7.60 -34.28 23.73
N LEU A 551 6.56 -34.87 23.12
CA LEU A 551 5.88 -34.31 21.95
C LEU A 551 5.20 -32.96 22.23
N GLN A 552 4.54 -32.84 23.39
CA GLN A 552 3.92 -31.57 23.80
C GLN A 552 4.98 -30.47 23.92
N VAL A 553 6.11 -30.76 24.56
CA VAL A 553 7.20 -29.79 24.71
C VAL A 553 7.84 -29.44 23.37
N LEU A 554 8.00 -30.39 22.44
CA LEU A 554 8.43 -30.11 21.07
C LEU A 554 7.45 -29.17 20.36
N GLY A 555 6.13 -29.38 20.54
CA GLY A 555 5.11 -28.49 20.00
C GLY A 555 5.21 -27.08 20.58
N SER A 556 5.39 -26.95 21.89
CA SER A 556 5.57 -25.66 22.56
C SER A 556 6.83 -24.94 22.13
N ALA A 557 7.92 -25.66 21.84
CA ALA A 557 9.13 -25.07 21.25
C ALA A 557 8.95 -24.67 19.79
N ALA A 558 8.28 -25.50 18.97
CA ALA A 558 7.94 -25.20 17.58
C ALA A 558 7.02 -23.96 17.48
N SER A 559 6.23 -23.70 18.52
CA SER A 559 5.41 -22.49 18.67
C SER A 559 6.14 -21.34 19.38
N PHE A 560 7.36 -21.53 19.89
CA PHE A 560 8.07 -20.52 20.67
C PHE A 560 8.79 -19.48 19.80
N SER A 561 8.04 -18.80 18.93
CA SER A 561 8.54 -17.67 18.15
C SER A 561 8.12 -16.34 18.79
N GLN A 562 9.07 -15.48 19.16
CA GLN A 562 8.78 -14.03 19.17
C GLN A 562 8.84 -13.50 17.75
N GLN A 563 8.25 -12.30 17.54
CA GLN A 563 8.18 -11.59 16.28
C GLN A 563 9.42 -11.80 15.40
N PHE A 564 9.32 -12.72 14.46
CA PHE A 564 10.24 -12.81 13.34
C PHE A 564 9.91 -11.61 12.46
N SER A 565 10.75 -10.58 12.49
CA SER A 565 10.78 -9.62 11.39
C SER A 565 11.62 -10.31 10.32
N PRO A 566 11.02 -10.90 9.26
CA PRO A 566 11.82 -11.23 8.10
C PRO A 566 12.57 -9.95 7.74
N ALA A 567 13.90 -10.02 7.60
CA ALA A 567 14.67 -8.87 7.15
C ALA A 567 13.93 -8.31 5.93
N ILE A 568 13.45 -7.07 6.02
CA ILE A 568 12.63 -6.48 4.96
C ILE A 568 13.50 -6.52 3.72
N ALA A 569 13.05 -7.32 2.74
CA ALA A 569 13.79 -7.48 1.51
C ALA A 569 13.94 -6.09 0.91
N ASN A 570 15.18 -5.64 0.73
CA ASN A 570 15.61 -4.31 0.28
C ASN A 570 15.76 -3.15 1.28
N ASP A 571 15.66 -3.40 2.59
CA ASP A 571 15.91 -2.40 3.64
C ASP A 571 17.37 -1.90 3.65
N ASN A 572 18.34 -2.82 3.76
CA ASN A 572 19.74 -2.43 3.64
C ASN A 572 20.11 -2.20 2.17
N PHE A 573 20.87 -1.15 1.89
CA PHE A 573 21.48 -0.85 0.60
C PHE A 573 22.25 -2.05 0.01
N ALA A 574 22.93 -2.82 0.86
CA ALA A 574 23.65 -4.03 0.45
C ALA A 574 22.73 -5.16 -0.05
N ARG A 575 21.44 -5.13 0.28
CA ARG A 575 20.40 -6.11 -0.09
C ARG A 575 19.34 -5.54 -1.03
N ARG A 576 19.66 -4.43 -1.71
CA ARG A 576 18.78 -3.80 -2.68
C ARG A 576 18.27 -4.76 -3.76
N VAL A 577 17.00 -4.65 -4.11
CA VAL A 577 16.35 -5.49 -5.13
C VAL A 577 16.79 -5.07 -6.53
N SER A 578 17.08 -6.06 -7.39
CA SER A 578 17.47 -5.78 -8.78
C SER A 578 16.26 -5.70 -9.71
N LEU A 579 16.06 -4.55 -10.32
CA LEU A 579 15.14 -4.35 -11.44
C LEU A 579 15.88 -4.68 -12.74
N THR A 580 15.28 -5.47 -13.62
CA THR A 580 15.98 -6.07 -14.78
C THR A 580 15.38 -5.73 -16.13
N SER A 581 14.17 -5.15 -16.16
CA SER A 581 13.47 -4.84 -17.41
C SER A 581 13.50 -3.33 -17.72
N PRO A 582 13.35 -2.91 -19.00
CA PRO A 582 13.08 -1.52 -19.37
C PRO A 582 11.75 -0.98 -18.81
N SER A 583 10.81 -1.86 -18.47
CA SER A 583 9.61 -1.53 -17.70
C SER A 583 9.52 -2.55 -16.57
N ASP A 584 9.60 -2.09 -15.33
CA ASP A 584 9.63 -2.94 -14.14
C ASP A 584 8.82 -2.31 -13.01
N SER A 585 8.36 -3.13 -12.07
CA SER A 585 7.61 -2.64 -10.92
C SER A 585 7.83 -3.56 -9.73
N ASP A 586 7.91 -2.99 -8.54
CA ASP A 586 8.04 -3.75 -7.30
C ASP A 586 7.12 -3.20 -6.22
N LEU A 587 6.53 -4.12 -5.44
CA LEU A 587 5.63 -3.80 -4.36
C LEU A 587 6.27 -4.23 -3.04
N ALA A 588 6.60 -3.25 -2.20
CA ALA A 588 7.31 -3.47 -0.95
C ALA A 588 6.58 -2.80 0.24
N MET A 589 6.94 -3.22 1.45
CA MET A 589 6.49 -2.60 2.70
C MET A 589 7.71 -1.99 3.39
N ASN A 590 7.66 -0.71 3.72
CA ASN A 590 8.74 -0.05 4.47
C ASN A 590 8.49 -0.05 5.99
N ILE A 591 7.45 -0.75 6.44
CA ILE A 591 7.11 -0.93 7.86
C ILE A 591 8.23 -1.73 8.52
N GLY A 592 8.95 -1.11 9.45
CA GLY A 592 10.09 -1.71 10.14
C GLY A 592 11.44 -1.57 9.41
N ALA A 593 11.47 -0.94 8.23
CA ALA A 593 12.73 -0.61 7.55
C ALA A 593 13.50 0.43 8.36
N SER A 594 14.78 0.62 8.10
CA SER A 594 15.65 1.50 8.85
C SER A 594 16.54 2.30 7.93
N LYS A 595 16.69 3.58 8.24
CA LYS A 595 17.73 4.40 7.61
C LYS A 595 19.12 3.96 8.08
N GLU A 596 19.93 3.41 7.18
CA GLU A 596 21.30 3.02 7.51
C GLU A 596 22.20 4.24 7.79
N SER A 597 23.25 4.01 8.58
CA SER A 597 24.25 5.04 8.82
C SER A 597 25.00 5.37 7.52
N GLY A 598 24.98 6.65 7.14
CA GLY A 598 25.61 7.12 5.90
C GLY A 598 24.66 7.20 4.71
N GLU A 599 23.38 6.84 4.87
CA GLU A 599 22.37 7.09 3.85
C GLU A 599 22.10 8.60 3.65
N PRO A 600 22.01 9.07 2.40
CA PRO A 600 21.58 10.43 2.10
C PRO A 600 20.14 10.72 2.55
N ASN A 601 19.84 12.00 2.79
CA ASN A 601 18.46 12.48 2.95
C ASN A 601 17.83 12.67 1.56
N HIS A 602 16.81 11.88 1.24
CA HIS A 602 16.14 11.93 -0.05
C HIS A 602 15.31 13.23 -0.14
N PHE A 603 15.56 14.05 -1.18
CA PHE A 603 14.96 15.38 -1.30
C PHE A 603 15.24 16.29 -0.08
N GLY A 604 16.37 16.07 0.61
CA GLY A 604 16.72 16.82 1.82
C GLY A 604 15.91 16.48 3.07
N ASN A 605 14.91 15.59 2.97
CA ASN A 605 14.14 15.10 4.12
C ASN A 605 14.87 13.92 4.80
N PRO A 606 14.95 13.88 6.14
CA PRO A 606 15.62 12.80 6.86
C PRO A 606 14.95 11.43 6.69
N GLY A 607 13.66 11.37 6.36
CA GLY A 607 12.92 10.13 6.20
C GLY A 607 13.05 9.24 7.44
N GLY A 608 13.33 7.95 7.23
CA GLY A 608 13.70 7.03 8.31
C GLY A 608 13.47 5.55 8.03
N ARG A 609 12.83 5.22 6.91
CA ARG A 609 12.26 3.92 6.54
C ARG A 609 12.50 3.67 5.04
N SER A 610 13.77 3.77 4.65
CA SER A 610 14.24 3.67 3.27
C SER A 610 14.23 2.22 2.78
N LEU A 611 13.93 2.06 1.50
CA LEU A 611 14.01 0.83 0.74
C LEU A 611 14.85 1.08 -0.52
N TRP A 612 15.63 0.09 -0.93
CA TRP A 612 16.64 0.26 -1.97
C TRP A 612 16.46 -0.69 -3.17
N TRP A 613 16.56 -0.16 -4.38
CA TRP A 613 16.62 -0.93 -5.62
C TRP A 613 17.88 -0.59 -6.39
N THR A 614 18.31 -1.53 -7.24
CA THR A 614 19.36 -1.32 -8.23
C THR A 614 18.80 -1.63 -9.61
N TRP A 615 19.11 -0.79 -10.59
CA TRP A 615 18.70 -0.99 -11.98
C TRP A 615 19.86 -0.66 -12.92
N THR A 616 20.12 -1.54 -13.89
CA THR A 616 21.12 -1.28 -14.93
C THR A 616 20.41 -1.02 -16.24
N ALA A 617 20.64 0.16 -16.82
CA ALA A 617 19.93 0.55 -18.03
C ALA A 617 20.37 -0.31 -19.23
N GLU A 618 19.44 -1.05 -19.83
CA GLU A 618 19.73 -1.85 -21.03
C GLU A 618 19.87 -0.99 -22.30
N GLY A 619 19.30 0.21 -22.26
CA GLY A 619 19.33 1.21 -23.31
C GLY A 619 19.46 2.62 -22.72
N ASP A 620 19.83 3.56 -23.56
CA ASP A 620 19.78 4.97 -23.21
C ASP A 620 18.35 5.53 -23.42
N GLY A 621 17.91 6.45 -22.58
CA GLY A 621 16.60 7.07 -22.75
C GLY A 621 16.12 7.86 -21.54
N THR A 622 14.92 8.42 -21.65
CA THR A 622 14.26 9.06 -20.52
C THR A 622 13.65 7.99 -19.63
N VAL A 623 14.10 7.91 -18.39
CA VAL A 623 13.51 7.04 -17.38
C VAL A 623 12.54 7.83 -16.53
N ILE A 624 11.36 7.26 -16.36
CA ILE A 624 10.39 7.67 -15.36
C ILE A 624 10.48 6.66 -14.22
N VAL A 625 10.68 7.14 -13.01
CA VAL A 625 10.48 6.35 -11.81
C VAL A 625 9.42 7.05 -10.98
N ASP A 626 8.42 6.32 -10.51
CA ASP A 626 7.40 6.86 -9.63
C ASP A 626 6.99 5.86 -8.56
N THR A 627 6.30 6.38 -7.56
CA THR A 627 5.76 5.58 -6.45
C THR A 627 4.23 5.56 -6.47
N MET A 628 3.63 5.74 -7.66
CA MET A 628 2.18 5.90 -7.80
C MET A 628 1.43 4.66 -7.31
N GLY A 629 0.43 4.85 -6.45
CA GLY A 629 -0.34 3.76 -5.83
C GLY A 629 0.19 3.30 -4.47
N SER A 630 1.23 3.96 -3.97
CA SER A 630 1.70 3.79 -2.58
C SER A 630 0.66 4.31 -1.59
N SER A 631 0.59 3.69 -0.42
CA SER A 631 -0.35 4.10 0.65
C SER A 631 0.19 5.21 1.54
N ILE A 632 1.42 5.68 1.28
CA ILE A 632 2.12 6.68 2.08
C ILE A 632 2.51 7.89 1.24
N ASP A 633 2.81 8.98 1.95
CA ASP A 633 3.58 10.10 1.44
C ASP A 633 5.04 9.65 1.24
N THR A 634 5.51 9.65 -0.01
CA THR A 634 6.80 9.06 -0.37
C THR A 634 7.87 10.12 -0.61
N LEU A 635 9.11 9.73 -0.37
CA LEU A 635 10.31 10.37 -0.88
C LEU A 635 10.92 9.42 -1.90
N LEU A 636 11.34 9.93 -3.07
CA LEU A 636 11.97 9.13 -4.11
C LEU A 636 13.27 9.79 -4.57
N ALA A 637 14.34 9.01 -4.65
CA ALA A 637 15.62 9.50 -5.16
C ALA A 637 16.35 8.46 -6.02
N VAL A 638 17.12 8.95 -6.98
CA VAL A 638 17.96 8.13 -7.88
C VAL A 638 19.41 8.60 -7.73
N TYR A 639 20.31 7.64 -7.55
CA TYR A 639 21.74 7.86 -7.32
C TYR A 639 22.61 7.12 -8.34
N ALA A 640 23.77 7.69 -8.62
CA ALA A 640 24.93 6.96 -9.15
C ALA A 640 25.83 6.52 -7.98
N GLY A 641 26.54 5.41 -8.14
CA GLY A 641 27.44 4.85 -7.11
C GLY A 641 27.07 3.41 -6.76
N ASP A 642 27.90 2.77 -5.94
CA ASP A 642 27.80 1.36 -5.57
C ASP A 642 27.96 1.09 -4.06
N ALA A 643 28.15 2.14 -3.26
CA ALA A 643 28.19 2.11 -1.79
C ALA A 643 27.59 3.39 -1.20
N LEU A 644 26.98 3.32 0.00
CA LEU A 644 26.41 4.49 0.68
C LEU A 644 27.38 5.68 0.78
N THR A 645 28.67 5.41 0.99
CA THR A 645 29.72 6.42 1.12
C THR A 645 30.10 7.14 -0.18
N ASN A 646 29.65 6.65 -1.35
CA ASN A 646 29.97 7.24 -2.66
C ASN A 646 28.75 7.55 -3.53
N LEU A 647 27.53 7.49 -2.96
CA LEU A 647 26.32 7.85 -3.68
C LEU A 647 26.35 9.33 -4.08
N THR A 648 26.07 9.59 -5.35
CA THR A 648 25.86 10.93 -5.90
C THR A 648 24.43 11.03 -6.40
N GLU A 649 23.65 11.95 -5.85
CA GLU A 649 22.26 12.14 -6.25
C GLU A 649 22.17 12.63 -7.69
N ILE A 650 21.30 12.01 -8.47
CA ILE A 650 20.97 12.41 -9.84
C ILE A 650 19.72 13.27 -9.83
N ILE A 651 18.67 12.79 -9.15
CA ILE A 651 17.39 13.48 -9.02
C ILE A 651 16.64 12.91 -7.81
N SER A 652 15.83 13.73 -7.17
CA SER A 652 14.90 13.32 -6.11
C SER A 652 13.60 14.13 -6.19
N ASN A 653 12.54 13.61 -5.56
CA ASN A 653 11.24 14.27 -5.44
C ASN A 653 10.50 13.76 -4.19
N ASP A 654 9.66 14.61 -3.59
CA ASP A 654 8.66 14.23 -2.57
C ASP A 654 7.28 14.03 -3.20
N ASP A 655 6.74 15.04 -3.89
CA ASP A 655 5.37 15.04 -4.39
C ASP A 655 5.30 15.14 -5.92
N ALA A 656 4.54 14.27 -6.56
CA ALA A 656 4.11 14.48 -7.93
C ALA A 656 2.80 15.27 -7.97
N SER A 657 2.64 16.15 -8.95
CA SER A 657 1.47 17.05 -9.07
C SER A 657 0.13 16.33 -8.85
N GLY A 658 -0.56 16.70 -7.76
CA GLY A 658 -1.90 16.21 -7.42
C GLY A 658 -1.94 14.92 -6.58
N THR A 659 -0.80 14.45 -6.07
CA THR A 659 -0.70 13.29 -5.18
C THR A 659 0.45 13.46 -4.18
N LEU A 660 0.42 12.68 -3.09
CA LEU A 660 1.53 12.57 -2.12
C LEU A 660 2.54 11.47 -2.51
N ASN A 661 2.39 10.89 -3.71
CA ASN A 661 3.37 9.95 -4.23
C ASN A 661 4.38 10.68 -5.11
N SER A 662 5.67 10.39 -4.95
CA SER A 662 6.74 11.00 -5.72
C SER A 662 6.87 10.44 -7.14
N ARG A 663 7.40 11.28 -8.04
CA ARG A 663 7.83 10.91 -9.39
C ARG A 663 9.08 11.68 -9.80
N VAL A 664 10.04 10.99 -10.40
CA VAL A 664 11.25 11.59 -10.99
C VAL A 664 11.38 11.21 -12.46
N VAL A 665 12.03 12.08 -13.23
CA VAL A 665 12.33 11.86 -14.65
C VAL A 665 13.77 12.22 -14.91
N PHE A 666 14.58 11.28 -15.39
CA PHE A 666 15.99 11.51 -15.68
C PHE A 666 16.45 10.81 -16.96
N LEU A 667 17.62 11.18 -17.46
CA LEU A 667 18.23 10.51 -18.62
C LEU A 667 19.13 9.36 -18.13
N ALA A 668 18.74 8.14 -18.45
CA ALA A 668 19.56 6.96 -18.21
C ALA A 668 20.51 6.68 -19.37
N ARG A 669 21.67 6.15 -19.02
CA ARG A 669 22.73 5.76 -19.95
C ARG A 669 22.90 4.25 -19.97
N ARG A 670 22.92 3.65 -21.15
CA ARG A 670 23.10 2.21 -21.37
C ARG A 670 24.33 1.69 -20.61
N GLY A 671 24.15 0.60 -19.90
CA GLY A 671 25.17 -0.07 -19.08
C GLY A 671 25.51 0.66 -17.78
N SER A 672 24.89 1.82 -17.51
CA SER A 672 25.06 2.49 -16.21
C SER A 672 24.09 1.88 -15.20
N THR A 673 24.59 1.65 -13.99
CA THR A 673 23.79 1.17 -12.86
C THR A 673 23.37 2.34 -11.99
N TYR A 674 22.09 2.37 -11.65
CA TYR A 674 21.42 3.37 -10.84
C TYR A 674 20.90 2.73 -9.56
N GLN A 675 21.10 3.40 -8.43
CA GLN A 675 20.50 3.03 -7.15
C GLN A 675 19.26 3.88 -6.95
N ILE A 676 18.14 3.25 -6.61
CA ILE A 676 16.85 3.93 -6.44
C ILE A 676 16.46 3.75 -4.98
N ALA A 677 16.15 4.84 -4.29
CA ALA A 677 15.69 4.81 -2.92
C ALA A 677 14.26 5.34 -2.85
N ALA A 678 13.39 4.63 -2.14
CA ALA A 678 12.10 5.16 -1.71
C ALA A 678 12.03 5.13 -0.18
N ASP A 679 11.57 6.22 0.42
CA ASP A 679 11.39 6.37 1.87
C ASP A 679 10.03 7.03 2.15
N GLY A 680 9.61 7.10 3.40
CA GLY A 680 8.42 7.85 3.80
C GLY A 680 8.77 9.27 4.21
N PHE A 681 7.98 10.25 3.77
CA PHE A 681 8.12 11.63 4.24
C PHE A 681 7.99 11.69 5.76
N ASN A 682 9.00 12.26 6.44
CA ASN A 682 9.11 12.27 7.90
C ASN A 682 8.97 10.89 8.58
N GLY A 683 9.37 9.82 7.89
CA GLY A 683 9.33 8.45 8.41
C GLY A 683 7.98 7.75 8.29
N ALA A 684 7.12 8.21 7.37
CA ALA A 684 5.88 7.53 7.01
C ALA A 684 6.13 6.05 6.65
N GLN A 685 5.23 5.18 7.11
CA GLN A 685 5.36 3.73 6.95
C GLN A 685 4.10 3.15 6.32
N GLY A 686 4.28 2.14 5.47
CA GLY A 686 3.21 1.47 4.76
C GLY A 686 3.69 0.83 3.46
N ARG A 687 2.77 0.68 2.51
CA ARG A 687 3.03 0.06 1.22
C ARG A 687 3.65 1.06 0.24
N VAL A 688 4.79 0.69 -0.33
CA VAL A 688 5.48 1.40 -1.41
C VAL A 688 5.33 0.63 -2.72
N ASN A 689 4.76 1.26 -3.74
CA ASN A 689 4.63 0.71 -5.08
C ASN A 689 5.59 1.43 -6.02
N LEU A 690 6.77 0.85 -6.31
CA LEU A 690 7.77 1.45 -7.18
C LEU A 690 7.53 1.03 -8.63
N ASN A 691 7.40 2.00 -9.54
CA ASN A 691 7.27 1.77 -10.98
C ASN A 691 8.45 2.41 -11.72
N LEU A 692 9.04 1.67 -12.66
CA LEU A 692 10.13 2.13 -13.53
C LEU A 692 9.76 1.94 -15.00
N LEU A 693 9.97 2.98 -15.81
CA LEU A 693 9.79 2.94 -17.26
C LEU A 693 10.92 3.69 -17.97
N LEU A 694 11.73 2.98 -18.75
CA LEU A 694 12.71 3.51 -19.69
C LEU A 694 12.05 3.73 -21.06
N ASN A 695 11.97 5.00 -21.46
CA ASN A 695 11.52 5.43 -22.79
C ASN A 695 12.71 5.82 -23.67
N PRO A 696 13.14 4.98 -24.62
CA PRO A 696 14.17 5.36 -25.59
C PRO A 696 13.69 6.50 -26.51
N PRO A 697 14.57 7.41 -26.95
CA PRO A 697 14.20 8.48 -27.87
C PRO A 697 13.78 7.91 -29.24
N SER A 698 12.71 8.46 -29.82
CA SER A 698 12.33 8.16 -31.20
C SER A 698 13.32 8.80 -32.19
N VAL A 699 13.61 8.09 -33.27
CA VAL A 699 14.52 8.53 -34.33
C VAL A 699 13.77 8.57 -35.65
N ALA A 700 13.68 9.77 -36.24
CA ALA A 700 13.20 9.92 -37.60
C ALA A 700 14.38 9.75 -38.58
N VAL A 701 14.30 8.78 -39.49
CA VAL A 701 15.34 8.50 -40.49
C VAL A 701 14.89 8.98 -41.86
N PHE A 702 15.72 9.80 -42.50
CA PHE A 702 15.41 10.32 -43.83
C PHE A 702 15.54 9.22 -44.88
N ASP A 703 14.46 8.98 -45.64
CA ASP A 703 14.30 7.80 -46.50
C ASP A 703 13.71 8.18 -47.87
N ASP A 704 14.34 9.15 -48.55
CA ASP A 704 13.94 9.58 -49.89
C ASP A 704 14.90 9.02 -50.96
N PRO A 705 14.43 8.16 -51.88
CA PRO A 705 15.25 7.57 -52.93
C PRO A 705 15.87 8.59 -53.90
N ALA A 706 15.41 9.84 -53.91
CA ALA A 706 16.03 10.92 -54.69
C ALA A 706 17.40 11.36 -54.14
N PHE A 707 17.69 11.05 -52.87
CA PHE A 707 18.87 11.55 -52.15
C PHE A 707 19.69 10.45 -51.47
N VAL A 708 19.02 9.43 -50.94
CA VAL A 708 19.63 8.27 -50.26
C VAL A 708 19.26 6.97 -50.97
N ASN A 709 20.00 5.90 -50.71
CA ASN A 709 19.70 4.58 -51.25
C ASN A 709 18.82 3.79 -50.26
N THR A 710 17.65 3.34 -50.75
CA THR A 710 16.54 2.79 -49.96
C THR A 710 16.12 1.37 -50.39
N SER A 711 16.96 0.67 -51.16
CA SER A 711 16.58 -0.60 -51.81
C SER A 711 16.84 -1.87 -50.97
N GLY A 712 16.03 -2.06 -49.93
CA GLY A 712 15.56 -3.30 -49.30
C GLY A 712 16.58 -4.28 -48.71
N GLY A 713 17.82 -3.88 -48.42
CA GLY A 713 18.81 -4.85 -47.94
C GLY A 713 20.11 -4.24 -47.42
N ALA A 714 21.06 -5.11 -47.10
CA ALA A 714 22.35 -4.75 -46.49
C ALA A 714 23.13 -3.66 -47.26
N THR A 715 22.88 -3.48 -48.55
CA THR A 715 23.58 -2.47 -49.36
C THR A 715 22.87 -1.12 -49.42
N ALA A 716 21.65 -1.02 -48.92
CA ALA A 716 20.89 0.22 -48.81
C ALA A 716 21.19 0.88 -47.46
N GLU A 717 21.82 2.04 -47.52
CA GLU A 717 22.31 2.79 -46.36
C GLU A 717 21.16 3.22 -45.42
N SER A 718 20.02 3.63 -45.98
CA SER A 718 18.85 4.00 -45.17
C SER A 718 18.29 2.77 -44.43
N ASP A 719 18.03 1.66 -45.13
CA ASP A 719 17.48 0.45 -44.51
C ASP A 719 18.41 -0.17 -43.49
N SER A 720 19.72 -0.20 -43.79
CA SER A 720 20.73 -0.75 -42.88
C SER A 720 20.85 0.10 -41.62
N LEU A 721 20.73 1.43 -41.73
CA LEU A 721 20.69 2.33 -40.59
C LEU A 721 19.40 2.16 -39.77
N GLN A 722 18.22 2.09 -40.42
CA GLN A 722 16.95 1.84 -39.75
C GLN A 722 16.96 0.50 -39.00
N ALA A 723 17.49 -0.56 -39.61
CA ALA A 723 17.64 -1.86 -38.98
C ALA A 723 18.65 -1.83 -37.82
N SER A 724 19.75 -1.07 -37.95
CA SER A 724 20.73 -0.86 -36.88
C SER A 724 20.07 -0.19 -35.66
N LEU A 725 19.30 0.89 -35.88
CA LEU A 725 18.58 1.62 -34.83
C LEU A 725 17.51 0.77 -34.15
N ASN A 726 16.74 0.00 -34.91
CA ASN A 726 15.77 -0.95 -34.36
C ASN A 726 16.44 -2.06 -33.54
N SER A 727 17.61 -2.56 -33.99
CA SER A 727 18.39 -3.54 -33.21
C SER A 727 18.95 -2.98 -31.90
N LEU A 728 19.07 -1.65 -31.82
CA LEU A 728 19.42 -0.91 -30.62
C LEU A 728 18.18 -0.48 -29.81
N THR A 729 16.99 -0.99 -30.15
CA THR A 729 15.69 -0.75 -29.49
C THR A 729 15.14 0.68 -29.60
N PHE A 730 15.68 1.52 -30.49
CA PHE A 730 15.11 2.84 -30.73
C PHE A 730 13.85 2.74 -31.60
N PRO A 731 12.75 3.44 -31.26
CA PRO A 731 11.61 3.59 -32.14
C PRO A 731 12.01 4.37 -33.40
N VAL A 732 11.89 3.75 -34.59
CA VAL A 732 12.30 4.36 -35.86
C VAL A 732 11.07 4.73 -36.71
N ALA A 733 11.08 5.95 -37.26
CA ALA A 733 10.11 6.39 -38.26
C ALA A 733 10.83 6.89 -39.52
N ALA A 734 10.56 6.29 -40.68
CA ALA A 734 11.06 6.79 -41.96
C ALA A 734 10.32 8.07 -42.36
N PHE A 735 11.02 9.05 -42.95
CA PHE A 735 10.41 10.27 -43.45
C PHE A 735 11.05 10.77 -44.74
N THR A 736 10.24 11.44 -45.56
CA THR A 736 10.70 12.19 -46.76
C THR A 736 10.43 13.69 -46.64
N ASN A 737 9.63 14.11 -45.65
CA ASN A 737 9.29 15.52 -45.37
C ASN A 737 9.70 15.91 -43.94
N PHE A 738 10.52 16.96 -43.83
CA PHE A 738 11.06 17.44 -42.55
C PHE A 738 10.00 17.94 -41.56
N LEU A 739 8.92 18.59 -42.00
CA LEU A 739 8.01 19.29 -41.08
C LEU A 739 7.38 18.34 -40.05
N THR A 740 6.85 17.21 -40.50
CA THR A 740 6.26 16.19 -39.62
C THR A 740 7.31 15.51 -38.75
N ALA A 741 8.52 15.29 -39.28
CA ALA A 741 9.59 14.62 -38.54
C ALA A 741 10.11 15.49 -37.37
N LEU A 742 10.30 16.79 -37.61
CA LEU A 742 10.84 17.76 -36.65
C LEU A 742 9.88 18.06 -35.47
N GLU A 743 8.60 17.76 -35.63
CA GLU A 743 7.58 17.88 -34.57
C GLU A 743 7.51 16.63 -33.68
N ASN A 744 7.72 15.45 -34.27
CA ASN A 744 7.40 14.17 -33.62
C ASN A 744 8.61 13.36 -33.16
N SER A 745 9.83 13.78 -33.49
CA SER A 745 11.05 13.05 -33.12
C SER A 745 12.13 14.00 -32.59
N PRO A 746 12.71 13.71 -31.40
CA PRO A 746 13.80 14.51 -30.85
C PRO A 746 15.14 14.29 -31.57
N VAL A 747 15.24 13.23 -32.37
CA VAL A 747 16.43 12.89 -33.17
C VAL A 747 16.04 12.73 -34.63
N ILE A 748 16.69 13.49 -35.49
CA ILE A 748 16.61 13.35 -36.95
C ILE A 748 17.93 12.77 -37.43
N SER A 749 17.90 11.68 -38.18
CA SER A 749 19.08 11.05 -38.75
C SER A 749 19.02 11.05 -40.28
N ILE A 750 20.03 11.62 -40.91
CA ILE A 750 20.16 11.73 -42.37
C ILE A 750 21.22 10.74 -42.84
N PRO A 751 20.82 9.60 -43.48
CA PRO A 751 21.77 8.64 -44.03
C PRO A 751 22.71 9.27 -45.07
N ALA A 752 23.72 8.51 -45.50
CA ALA A 752 24.65 8.98 -46.50
C ALA A 752 23.94 9.43 -47.79
N LEU A 753 24.15 10.69 -48.16
CA LEU A 753 23.53 11.37 -49.30
C LEU A 753 24.24 11.00 -50.61
N ASN A 754 24.26 9.71 -50.93
CA ASN A 754 25.03 9.14 -52.05
C ASN A 754 24.37 9.36 -53.42
N VAL A 755 23.07 9.71 -53.49
CA VAL A 755 22.34 9.89 -54.76
C VAL A 755 22.37 11.33 -55.24
N SER A 756 22.04 12.30 -54.37
CA SER A 756 21.94 13.72 -54.72
C SER A 756 22.18 14.64 -53.52
N ASN A 757 22.37 15.93 -53.78
CA ASN A 757 22.66 16.94 -52.76
C ASN A 757 21.36 17.52 -52.17
N LEU A 758 20.94 16.99 -51.01
CA LEU A 758 19.78 17.49 -50.27
C LEU A 758 19.90 18.98 -49.90
N ALA A 759 21.11 19.45 -49.60
CA ALA A 759 21.33 20.84 -49.19
C ALA A 759 20.98 21.85 -50.29
N ALA A 760 21.06 21.44 -51.57
CA ALA A 760 20.73 22.27 -52.71
C ALA A 760 19.21 22.39 -52.96
N THR A 761 18.39 21.53 -52.34
CA THR A 761 16.93 21.50 -52.53
C THR A 761 16.16 22.05 -51.34
N LEU A 762 16.80 22.24 -50.19
CA LEU A 762 16.17 22.85 -49.02
C LEU A 762 15.94 24.35 -49.25
N ASP A 763 14.69 24.78 -49.15
CA ASP A 763 14.35 26.19 -49.19
C ASP A 763 14.58 26.89 -47.83
N GLY A 764 14.36 28.21 -47.79
CA GLY A 764 14.56 29.00 -46.57
C GLY A 764 13.65 28.59 -45.41
N ALA A 765 12.44 28.09 -45.70
CA ALA A 765 11.49 27.65 -44.69
C ALA A 765 11.92 26.32 -44.05
N ALA A 766 12.33 25.34 -44.85
CA ALA A 766 12.83 24.06 -44.37
C ALA A 766 14.11 24.24 -43.52
N LEU A 767 15.05 25.09 -43.98
CA LEU A 767 16.23 25.41 -43.20
C LEU A 767 15.91 26.12 -41.88
N THR A 768 14.89 26.97 -41.85
CA THR A 768 14.44 27.64 -40.62
C THR A 768 13.85 26.60 -39.65
N ALA A 769 12.97 25.71 -40.13
CA ALA A 769 12.37 24.67 -39.31
C ALA A 769 13.42 23.73 -38.68
N ILE A 770 14.46 23.33 -39.44
CA ILE A 770 15.57 22.51 -38.93
C ILE A 770 16.32 23.27 -37.81
N ARG A 771 16.58 24.56 -38.00
CA ARG A 771 17.28 25.39 -36.99
C ARG A 771 16.43 25.63 -35.75
N ASP A 772 15.11 25.82 -35.89
CA ASP A 772 14.20 25.95 -34.77
C ASP A 772 14.12 24.66 -33.95
N PHE A 773 14.12 23.51 -34.62
CA PHE A 773 14.24 22.21 -33.99
C PHE A 773 15.54 22.06 -33.17
N LEU A 774 16.69 22.43 -33.74
CA LEU A 774 17.96 22.43 -33.03
C LEU A 774 17.94 23.43 -31.85
N THR A 775 17.35 24.61 -32.03
CA THR A 775 17.25 25.63 -30.98
C THR A 775 16.47 25.12 -29.76
N ARG A 776 15.45 24.28 -29.98
CA ARG A 776 14.65 23.64 -28.92
C ARG A 776 15.29 22.40 -28.29
N GLY A 777 16.52 22.04 -28.67
CA GLY A 777 17.24 20.90 -28.08
C GLY A 777 17.31 19.65 -28.96
N GLY A 778 16.80 19.72 -30.20
CA GLY A 778 16.83 18.61 -31.14
C GLY A 778 18.24 18.18 -31.55
N SER A 779 18.37 16.91 -31.96
CA SER A 779 19.63 16.35 -32.47
C SER A 779 19.51 16.02 -33.96
N LEU A 780 20.41 16.55 -34.79
CA LEU A 780 20.51 16.20 -36.21
C LEU A 780 21.78 15.37 -36.46
N ILE A 781 21.62 14.08 -36.73
CA ILE A 781 22.72 13.18 -37.07
C ILE A 781 22.89 13.16 -38.59
N VAL A 782 24.09 13.42 -39.08
CA VAL A 782 24.43 13.40 -40.51
C VAL A 782 25.54 12.38 -40.76
N HIS A 783 25.28 11.44 -41.66
CA HIS A 783 26.20 10.36 -41.98
C HIS A 783 27.09 10.68 -43.18
N GLY A 784 28.36 10.26 -43.12
CA GLY A 784 29.38 10.55 -44.13
C GLY A 784 29.06 9.97 -45.51
N SER A 785 29.32 10.75 -46.56
CA SER A 785 29.02 10.37 -47.95
C SER A 785 30.32 10.16 -48.75
N VAL A 786 30.58 8.94 -49.18
CA VAL A 786 31.94 8.51 -49.60
C VAL A 786 32.30 9.06 -50.98
N SER A 787 31.31 9.16 -51.87
CA SER A 787 31.49 9.51 -53.28
C SER A 787 31.35 11.00 -53.57
N ASN A 788 30.93 11.82 -52.59
CA ASN A 788 30.62 13.23 -52.77
C ASN A 788 30.83 14.01 -51.44
N ASN A 789 30.52 15.31 -51.40
CA ASN A 789 30.65 16.14 -50.19
C ASN A 789 29.28 16.60 -49.66
N ASN A 790 28.23 15.81 -49.88
CA ASN A 790 26.85 16.22 -49.61
C ASN A 790 26.55 16.32 -48.11
N ALA A 791 27.21 15.51 -47.27
CA ALA A 791 27.10 15.61 -45.82
C ALA A 791 27.66 16.96 -45.32
N ALA A 792 28.87 17.34 -45.76
CA ALA A 792 29.43 18.66 -45.46
C ALA A 792 28.56 19.80 -46.01
N ALA A 793 28.01 19.65 -47.22
CA ALA A 793 27.11 20.65 -47.80
C ALA A 793 25.86 20.87 -46.93
N LEU A 794 25.24 19.80 -46.44
CA LEU A 794 24.08 19.89 -45.55
C LEU A 794 24.44 20.55 -44.21
N ILE A 795 25.54 20.12 -43.58
CA ILE A 795 26.00 20.70 -42.30
C ILE A 795 26.26 22.19 -42.47
N ASN A 796 26.96 22.60 -43.54
CA ASN A 796 27.25 24.00 -43.83
C ASN A 796 25.99 24.82 -44.07
N SER A 797 24.98 24.29 -44.78
CA SER A 797 23.70 24.99 -44.98
C SER A 797 22.93 25.17 -43.67
N VAL A 798 22.89 24.16 -42.80
CA VAL A 798 22.20 24.23 -41.50
C VAL A 798 22.90 25.20 -40.56
N LEU A 799 24.24 25.07 -40.42
CA LEU A 799 25.07 25.84 -39.51
C LEU A 799 25.62 27.16 -40.10
N ALA A 800 25.16 27.57 -41.29
CA ALA A 800 25.57 28.83 -41.93
C ALA A 800 25.51 30.05 -41.01
N PRO A 801 24.50 30.23 -40.11
CA PRO A 801 24.47 31.35 -39.17
C PRO A 801 25.65 31.39 -38.19
N LEU A 802 26.30 30.25 -37.93
CA LEU A 802 27.50 30.14 -37.09
C LEU A 802 28.80 30.28 -37.88
N GLY A 803 28.74 30.61 -39.18
CA GLY A 803 29.90 30.72 -40.06
C GLY A 803 30.56 29.36 -40.38
N ALA A 804 29.81 28.26 -40.30
CA ALA A 804 30.34 26.92 -40.56
C ALA A 804 30.86 26.76 -42.00
N ALA A 805 32.04 26.15 -42.11
CA ALA A 805 32.68 25.80 -43.37
C ALA A 805 33.38 24.44 -43.27
N VAL A 806 32.66 23.43 -42.75
CA VAL A 806 33.20 22.09 -42.56
C VAL A 806 33.61 21.48 -43.90
N THR A 807 34.74 20.78 -43.89
CA THR A 807 35.34 20.15 -45.05
C THR A 807 35.48 18.66 -44.81
N GLU A 808 34.86 17.86 -45.68
CA GLU A 808 35.03 16.40 -45.70
C GLU A 808 36.40 16.01 -46.25
N THR A 809 37.04 15.03 -45.61
CA THR A 809 38.34 14.46 -45.97
C THR A 809 38.20 12.97 -46.29
N SER A 810 39.05 12.47 -47.18
CA SER A 810 39.05 11.06 -47.61
C SER A 810 39.97 10.23 -46.72
N VAL A 811 39.41 9.24 -46.04
CA VAL A 811 40.17 8.33 -45.15
C VAL A 811 40.47 7.03 -45.89
N LEU A 812 41.67 6.48 -45.69
CA LEU A 812 42.05 5.16 -46.20
C LEU A 812 41.33 4.04 -45.42
N LEU A 813 40.83 3.05 -46.15
CA LEU A 813 40.21 1.84 -45.59
C LEU A 813 41.19 1.18 -44.60
N GLY A 814 40.76 0.95 -43.35
CA GLY A 814 41.60 0.42 -42.27
C GLY A 814 42.28 1.45 -41.35
N ALA A 815 41.99 2.76 -41.51
CA ALA A 815 42.39 3.77 -40.52
C ALA A 815 41.65 3.57 -39.19
N ASN A 816 42.31 3.82 -38.07
CA ASN A 816 41.70 3.76 -36.73
C ASN A 816 41.52 5.16 -36.17
N PHE A 817 40.34 5.44 -35.61
CA PHE A 817 40.05 6.68 -34.90
C PHE A 817 40.00 6.41 -33.41
N SER A 818 40.78 7.17 -32.65
CA SER A 818 40.81 7.05 -31.19
C SER A 818 39.81 8.00 -30.57
N ARG A 819 39.12 7.53 -29.55
CA ARG A 819 38.23 8.36 -28.73
C ARG A 819 39.05 9.43 -28.02
N THR A 820 38.63 10.68 -28.11
CA THR A 820 39.32 11.82 -27.49
C THR A 820 38.74 12.14 -26.11
N ALA A 821 39.40 13.02 -25.35
CA ALA A 821 38.87 13.57 -24.11
C ALA A 821 37.55 14.34 -24.30
N ALA A 822 37.20 14.74 -25.53
CA ALA A 822 35.92 15.37 -25.81
C ALA A 822 34.72 14.41 -25.68
N ALA A 823 34.99 13.10 -25.55
CA ALA A 823 33.98 12.11 -25.21
C ALA A 823 33.63 12.11 -23.71
N ASP A 824 34.52 12.59 -22.84
CA ASP A 824 34.36 12.51 -21.39
C ASP A 824 33.19 13.36 -20.91
N GLY A 825 32.37 12.80 -20.02
CA GLY A 825 31.14 13.45 -19.54
C GLY A 825 29.97 13.40 -20.54
N THR A 826 30.19 12.92 -21.76
CA THR A 826 29.14 12.69 -22.77
C THR A 826 28.71 11.22 -22.82
N THR A 827 27.68 10.88 -23.61
CA THR A 827 27.30 9.48 -23.88
C THR A 827 28.41 8.67 -24.55
N PHE A 828 29.36 9.32 -25.22
CA PHE A 828 30.50 8.62 -25.81
C PHE A 828 31.54 8.14 -24.79
N THR A 829 31.45 8.53 -23.50
CA THR A 829 32.41 8.17 -22.43
C THR A 829 32.63 6.65 -22.30
N ASN A 830 31.62 5.84 -22.63
CA ASN A 830 31.69 4.37 -22.56
C ASN A 830 31.69 3.69 -23.93
N ALA A 831 31.63 4.45 -25.03
CA ALA A 831 31.76 3.91 -26.38
C ALA A 831 33.19 3.34 -26.59
N PRO A 832 33.42 2.42 -27.53
CA PRO A 832 34.73 1.79 -27.72
C PRO A 832 35.88 2.81 -27.78
N PRO A 833 37.02 2.59 -27.10
CA PRO A 833 38.12 3.57 -27.07
C PRO A 833 38.74 3.82 -28.46
N LEU A 834 38.46 2.93 -29.41
CA LEU A 834 38.93 2.99 -30.78
C LEU A 834 37.83 2.45 -31.71
N VAL A 835 37.61 3.12 -32.84
CA VAL A 835 36.77 2.63 -33.93
C VAL A 835 37.53 2.61 -35.25
N PRO A 836 37.58 1.48 -35.97
CA PRO A 836 38.16 1.40 -37.29
C PRO A 836 37.23 2.01 -38.35
N ALA A 837 37.81 2.52 -39.43
CA ALA A 837 37.10 2.93 -40.63
C ALA A 837 36.50 1.69 -41.33
N ASN A 838 35.17 1.57 -41.29
CA ASN A 838 34.43 0.61 -42.10
C ASN A 838 34.45 1.02 -43.58
N ASP A 839 34.02 0.10 -44.46
CA ASP A 839 33.85 0.44 -45.88
C ASP A 839 32.90 1.63 -45.99
N GLY A 840 33.36 2.68 -46.65
CA GLY A 840 32.61 3.91 -46.79
C GLY A 840 32.60 4.85 -45.58
N THR A 841 33.72 4.97 -44.86
CA THR A 841 33.90 6.00 -43.82
C THR A 841 34.56 7.27 -44.40
N LYS A 842 33.98 8.44 -44.13
CA LYS A 842 34.59 9.76 -44.31
C LYS A 842 34.86 10.44 -42.97
N SER A 843 35.70 11.47 -43.00
CA SER A 843 36.02 12.30 -41.83
C SER A 843 35.78 13.78 -42.16
N LEU A 844 35.71 14.62 -41.12
CA LEU A 844 35.78 16.07 -41.24
C LEU A 844 37.18 16.56 -40.83
N ALA A 845 37.72 17.54 -41.55
CA ALA A 845 38.93 18.24 -41.10
C ALA A 845 38.63 18.97 -39.78
N ILE A 846 39.37 18.67 -38.71
CA ILE A 846 39.17 19.28 -37.38
C ILE A 846 39.31 20.81 -37.47
N ALA A 847 40.25 21.31 -38.27
CA ALA A 847 40.46 22.74 -38.49
C ALA A 847 39.29 23.46 -39.17
N SER A 848 38.32 22.73 -39.74
CA SER A 848 37.13 23.27 -40.40
C SER A 848 35.88 23.24 -39.51
N LEU A 849 35.97 22.65 -38.31
CA LEU A 849 34.85 22.57 -37.39
C LEU A 849 34.48 23.96 -36.83
N PRO A 850 33.19 24.30 -36.69
CA PRO A 850 32.76 25.54 -36.06
C PRO A 850 33.28 25.69 -34.62
N PRO A 851 33.42 26.92 -34.10
CA PRO A 851 33.76 27.15 -32.70
C PRO A 851 32.82 26.41 -31.74
N GLY A 852 33.36 25.84 -30.66
CA GLY A 852 32.59 25.06 -29.69
C GLY A 852 32.31 23.60 -30.09
N SER A 853 32.72 23.18 -31.29
CA SER A 853 32.58 21.79 -31.72
C SER A 853 33.56 20.86 -31.02
N ALA A 854 33.13 19.62 -30.80
CA ALA A 854 33.91 18.54 -30.21
C ALA A 854 34.27 17.49 -31.27
N SER A 855 35.55 17.16 -31.40
CA SER A 855 36.02 16.00 -32.17
C SER A 855 36.08 14.79 -31.25
N VAL A 856 35.07 13.91 -31.31
CA VAL A 856 34.89 12.79 -30.37
C VAL A 856 35.79 11.61 -30.72
N TYR A 857 35.91 11.30 -32.02
CA TYR A 857 36.82 10.29 -32.53
C TYR A 857 37.70 10.92 -33.60
N SER A 858 39.02 10.88 -33.38
CA SER A 858 39.99 11.55 -34.24
C SER A 858 41.17 10.67 -34.65
N ASN A 859 41.77 11.03 -35.77
CA ASN A 859 43.05 10.50 -36.23
C ASN A 859 43.81 11.65 -36.90
N GLY A 860 44.84 12.16 -36.23
CA GLY A 860 45.56 13.35 -36.70
C GLY A 860 44.65 14.57 -36.79
N GLY A 861 44.63 15.23 -37.95
CA GLY A 861 43.82 16.43 -38.20
C GLY A 861 42.37 16.15 -38.61
N GLU A 862 41.91 14.92 -38.49
CA GLU A 862 40.61 14.46 -39.00
C GLU A 862 39.72 13.88 -37.89
N SER A 863 38.41 14.09 -38.01
CA SER A 863 37.38 13.65 -37.08
C SER A 863 36.40 12.71 -37.78
N SER A 864 36.32 11.45 -37.35
CA SER A 864 35.28 10.51 -37.84
C SER A 864 33.96 10.67 -37.11
N VAL A 865 33.98 11.22 -35.90
CA VAL A 865 32.78 11.61 -35.15
C VAL A 865 32.99 13.01 -34.61
N ALA A 866 32.11 13.93 -34.95
CA ALA A 866 32.16 15.31 -34.47
C ALA A 866 30.79 15.76 -33.98
N VAL A 867 30.74 16.52 -32.89
CA VAL A 867 29.52 17.12 -32.35
C VAL A 867 29.64 18.64 -32.47
N MET A 868 28.68 19.26 -33.12
CA MET A 868 28.65 20.69 -33.41
C MET A 868 27.41 21.30 -32.74
N PRO A 869 27.55 22.18 -31.73
CA PRO A 869 26.41 22.74 -31.01
C PRO A 869 25.62 23.76 -31.86
N PHE A 870 24.30 23.85 -31.63
CA PHE A 870 23.42 24.87 -32.21
C PHE A 870 22.22 25.13 -31.28
N GLY A 871 22.14 26.32 -30.68
CA GLY A 871 21.13 26.60 -29.64
C GLY A 871 21.26 25.61 -28.47
N ALA A 872 20.15 25.04 -28.00
CA ALA A 872 20.16 23.96 -27.01
C ALA A 872 20.44 22.56 -27.62
N GLY A 873 20.45 22.45 -28.95
CA GLY A 873 20.60 21.21 -29.70
C GLY A 873 21.97 21.07 -30.37
N ARG A 874 22.07 20.14 -31.31
CA ARG A 874 23.36 19.82 -31.96
C ARG A 874 23.20 19.15 -33.33
N VAL A 875 24.24 19.30 -34.14
CA VAL A 875 24.51 18.47 -35.32
C VAL A 875 25.62 17.49 -34.98
N ILE A 876 25.39 16.19 -35.18
CA ILE A 876 26.38 15.13 -34.96
C ILE A 876 26.76 14.53 -36.30
N PHE A 877 28.04 14.58 -36.65
CA PHE A 877 28.57 13.90 -37.81
C PHE A 877 29.03 12.50 -37.43
N LEU A 878 28.56 11.48 -38.14
CA LEU A 878 29.06 10.11 -38.07
C LEU A 878 29.66 9.72 -39.42
N GLY A 879 30.96 9.44 -39.44
CA GLY A 879 31.71 9.28 -40.68
C GLY A 879 31.30 8.11 -41.56
N TRP A 880 30.70 7.06 -40.99
CA TRP A 880 30.34 5.85 -41.74
C TRP A 880 29.02 6.01 -42.47
N ASN A 881 28.96 5.52 -43.71
CA ASN A 881 27.76 5.55 -44.55
C ASN A 881 26.71 4.47 -44.21
N TRP A 882 26.96 3.57 -43.26
CA TRP A 882 26.06 2.47 -42.86
C TRP A 882 25.77 1.40 -43.91
N ARG A 883 26.52 1.41 -45.03
CA ARG A 883 26.46 0.34 -46.01
C ARG A 883 26.98 -0.95 -45.39
N ASN A 884 26.23 -2.05 -45.56
CA ASN A 884 26.52 -3.38 -45.04
C ASN A 884 26.56 -3.44 -43.51
N ALA A 885 25.81 -2.57 -42.82
CA ALA A 885 25.73 -2.56 -41.36
C ALA A 885 24.86 -3.69 -40.80
N GLN A 886 25.28 -4.26 -39.66
CA GLN A 886 24.46 -5.18 -38.88
C GLN A 886 23.16 -4.50 -38.40
N PRO A 887 22.00 -5.18 -38.41
CA PRO A 887 21.85 -6.63 -38.59
C PRO A 887 21.66 -7.11 -40.04
N LEU A 888 21.39 -6.21 -41.01
CA LEU A 888 21.14 -6.64 -42.39
C LEU A 888 22.43 -7.10 -43.11
N GLY A 889 23.54 -6.43 -42.82
CA GLY A 889 24.87 -6.74 -43.33
C GLY A 889 25.81 -7.32 -42.28
N SER A 890 27.11 -7.37 -42.62
CA SER A 890 28.13 -8.02 -41.80
C SER A 890 29.04 -7.09 -40.99
N GLN A 891 28.96 -5.77 -41.19
CA GLN A 891 29.87 -4.80 -40.57
C GLN A 891 29.24 -4.12 -39.34
N ASN A 892 30.06 -3.92 -38.31
CA ASN A 892 29.76 -3.08 -37.15
C ASN A 892 31.09 -2.52 -36.63
N ASN A 893 32.01 -3.40 -36.27
CA ASN A 893 33.37 -3.05 -35.79
C ASN A 893 33.40 -1.96 -34.70
N GLY A 894 32.36 -1.89 -33.85
CA GLY A 894 32.27 -0.91 -32.76
C GLY A 894 31.44 0.34 -33.09
N TRP A 895 30.89 0.47 -34.30
CA TRP A 895 30.05 1.62 -34.68
C TRP A 895 28.63 1.60 -34.12
N LEU A 896 28.04 0.44 -33.80
CA LEU A 896 26.71 0.37 -33.18
C LEU A 896 26.66 1.07 -31.80
N PRO A 897 27.60 0.85 -30.87
CA PRO A 897 27.70 1.66 -29.65
C PRO A 897 27.89 3.16 -29.90
N VAL A 898 28.62 3.54 -30.96
CA VAL A 898 28.81 4.95 -31.34
C VAL A 898 27.50 5.55 -31.86
N LEU A 899 26.73 4.82 -32.66
CA LEU A 899 25.40 5.23 -33.12
C LEU A 899 24.43 5.40 -31.95
N ALA A 900 24.40 4.44 -31.02
CA ALA A 900 23.61 4.56 -29.80
C ALA A 900 23.96 5.84 -29.05
N SER A 901 25.25 6.07 -28.81
CA SER A 901 25.76 7.28 -28.13
C SER A 901 25.38 8.58 -28.86
N ALA A 902 25.32 8.58 -30.19
CA ALA A 902 24.94 9.74 -30.98
C ALA A 902 23.43 10.03 -30.90
N VAL A 903 22.59 8.99 -30.97
CA VAL A 903 21.13 9.11 -30.82
C VAL A 903 20.77 9.67 -29.46
N THR A 904 21.48 9.21 -28.42
CA THR A 904 21.13 9.52 -27.03
C THR A 904 21.96 10.64 -26.46
N TYR A 905 22.68 11.35 -27.34
CA TYR A 905 23.71 12.30 -26.95
C TYR A 905 23.26 13.20 -25.82
N SER A 906 23.84 12.93 -24.66
CA SER A 906 23.74 13.74 -23.45
C SER A 906 25.16 14.01 -22.99
N GLY A 907 25.64 15.19 -23.34
CA GLY A 907 26.87 15.76 -22.84
C GLY A 907 26.52 17.11 -22.26
N LEU A 908 27.10 17.43 -21.11
CA LEU A 908 27.25 18.81 -20.68
C LEU A 908 28.17 19.50 -21.72
N PHE A 909 27.61 19.90 -22.86
CA PHE A 909 27.96 21.25 -23.26
C PHE A 909 27.36 22.09 -22.15
N LEU A 910 28.22 22.70 -21.34
CA LEU A 910 27.88 23.94 -20.66
C LEU A 910 27.50 24.95 -21.76
N THR A 911 26.34 24.79 -22.39
CA THR A 911 25.61 25.93 -22.88
C THR A 911 24.93 26.45 -21.63
N ALA A 912 25.59 27.40 -20.97
CA ALA A 912 24.89 28.37 -20.15
C ALA A 912 23.56 28.71 -20.85
N GLN A 913 22.45 28.83 -20.12
CA GLN A 913 21.22 29.35 -20.71
C GLN A 913 21.62 30.59 -21.54
N PRO A 914 21.12 30.82 -22.77
CA PRO A 914 21.59 31.92 -23.61
C PRO A 914 21.53 33.29 -22.91
N ASN A 915 20.70 33.39 -21.87
CA ASN A 915 20.52 34.52 -20.98
C ASN A 915 20.89 34.24 -19.51
N ASP A 916 21.71 33.23 -19.23
CA ASP A 916 22.29 32.94 -17.92
C ASP A 916 23.20 34.09 -17.47
N GLU A 917 24.08 34.54 -18.37
CA GLU A 917 24.90 35.72 -18.11
C GLU A 917 24.08 37.00 -18.35
N PHE A 918 24.06 37.92 -17.39
CA PHE A 918 23.41 39.23 -17.47
C PHE A 918 23.80 40.02 -18.73
N ARG A 919 25.05 39.86 -19.18
CA ARG A 919 25.53 40.51 -20.41
C ARG A 919 24.88 39.96 -21.68
N LEU A 920 24.38 38.71 -21.65
CA LEU A 920 23.71 38.01 -22.74
C LEU A 920 22.18 37.96 -22.60
N ARG A 921 21.62 38.72 -21.64
CA ARG A 921 20.18 38.80 -21.38
C ARG A 921 19.33 38.96 -22.65
N THR A 922 18.22 38.23 -22.71
CA THR A 922 17.30 38.27 -23.84
C THR A 922 16.60 39.62 -23.92
N VAL A 923 16.63 40.26 -25.09
CA VAL A 923 15.95 41.55 -25.33
C VAL A 923 14.49 41.32 -25.71
N LEU A 924 13.59 41.84 -24.88
CA LEU A 924 12.15 41.87 -25.11
C LEU A 924 11.76 43.17 -25.83
N THR A 925 10.82 43.08 -26.76
CA THR A 925 10.35 44.23 -27.55
C THR A 925 8.82 44.33 -27.54
N GLY A 926 8.30 45.56 -27.62
CA GLY A 926 6.86 45.82 -27.74
C GLY A 926 6.16 46.12 -26.41
N THR A 927 4.83 46.22 -26.46
CA THR A 927 3.96 46.52 -25.31
C THR A 927 3.54 45.27 -24.53
N SER A 928 3.70 44.07 -25.10
CA SER A 928 3.45 42.78 -24.45
C SER A 928 4.28 41.67 -25.10
N THR A 929 4.69 40.67 -24.33
CA THR A 929 5.43 39.49 -24.80
C THR A 929 5.19 38.32 -23.85
N ASN A 930 5.15 37.09 -24.39
CA ASN A 930 5.03 35.84 -23.64
C ASN A 930 6.12 34.89 -24.10
N LEU A 931 6.81 34.24 -23.16
CA LEU A 931 7.92 33.33 -23.42
C LEU A 931 7.84 32.12 -22.49
N VAL A 932 8.30 30.97 -22.99
CA VAL A 932 8.53 29.76 -22.17
C VAL A 932 10.03 29.56 -22.09
N VAL A 933 10.56 29.46 -20.87
CA VAL A 933 12.01 29.43 -20.59
C VAL A 933 12.31 28.43 -19.48
N SER A 934 13.58 28.03 -19.37
CA SER A 934 14.07 27.14 -18.31
C SER A 934 15.27 27.77 -17.62
N ASN A 935 15.35 27.65 -16.29
CA ASN A 935 16.52 28.02 -15.49
C ASN A 935 17.36 26.80 -15.08
N VAL A 936 17.08 25.62 -15.66
CA VAL A 936 17.88 24.42 -15.44
C VAL A 936 19.31 24.71 -15.89
N SER A 937 20.27 24.47 -14.99
CA SER A 937 21.71 24.72 -15.19
C SER A 937 22.12 26.20 -15.38
N ALA A 938 21.23 27.15 -15.07
CA ALA A 938 21.62 28.55 -14.93
C ALA A 938 22.44 28.75 -13.65
N THR A 939 23.32 29.74 -13.63
CA THR A 939 24.32 29.97 -12.59
C THR A 939 24.21 31.39 -12.04
N ARG A 940 24.28 31.50 -10.71
CA ARG A 940 24.37 32.80 -10.05
C ARG A 940 25.69 33.52 -10.39
N GLU A 941 25.61 34.70 -10.98
CA GLU A 941 26.79 35.52 -11.24
C GLU A 941 27.30 36.27 -9.98
N PRO A 942 28.63 36.51 -9.86
CA PRO A 942 29.17 37.37 -8.82
C PRO A 942 28.64 38.81 -8.92
N GLY A 943 28.02 39.29 -7.84
CA GLY A 943 27.41 40.61 -7.79
C GLY A 943 25.93 40.66 -8.15
N GLU A 944 25.29 39.50 -8.37
CA GLU A 944 23.84 39.45 -8.53
C GLU A 944 23.10 39.96 -7.28
N PRO A 945 22.12 40.87 -7.47
CA PRO A 945 21.27 41.33 -6.39
C PRO A 945 20.37 40.22 -5.85
N LEU A 946 19.83 40.40 -4.65
CA LEU A 946 18.83 39.49 -4.10
C LEU A 946 17.51 39.66 -4.86
N HIS A 947 16.88 38.54 -5.21
CA HIS A 947 15.55 38.51 -5.79
C HIS A 947 14.55 38.37 -4.64
N GLY A 948 13.68 39.35 -4.41
CA GLY A 948 12.72 39.32 -3.30
C GLY A 948 13.34 39.18 -1.90
N GLY A 949 14.63 39.55 -1.72
CA GLY A 949 15.35 39.43 -0.45
C GLY A 949 16.02 38.06 -0.19
N LEU A 950 15.93 37.11 -1.13
CA LEU A 950 16.56 35.79 -1.03
C LEU A 950 17.75 35.64 -1.98
N ILE A 951 18.67 34.74 -1.62
CA ILE A 951 19.78 34.32 -2.47
C ILE A 951 19.26 33.22 -3.39
N THR A 952 19.15 33.50 -4.68
CA THR A 952 18.79 32.51 -5.71
C THR A 952 20.05 31.92 -6.34
N SER A 953 20.04 30.63 -6.67
CA SER A 953 21.22 29.94 -7.24
C SER A 953 21.23 29.86 -8.76
N ASN A 954 20.06 29.99 -9.42
CA ASN A 954 19.88 29.72 -10.85
C ASN A 954 19.05 30.84 -11.52
N SER A 955 19.71 31.96 -11.88
CA SER A 955 19.12 33.18 -12.45
C SER A 955 19.14 33.18 -13.99
N ILE A 956 18.12 33.74 -14.63
CA ILE A 956 18.12 34.01 -16.07
C ILE A 956 17.65 35.45 -16.32
N TRP A 957 18.25 36.12 -17.30
CA TRP A 957 18.12 37.56 -17.47
C TRP A 957 17.33 37.97 -18.71
N PHE A 958 16.50 39.00 -18.55
CA PHE A 958 15.78 39.64 -19.64
C PHE A 958 15.99 41.15 -19.58
N SER A 959 15.90 41.83 -20.72
CA SER A 959 15.88 43.29 -20.76
C SER A 959 14.75 43.79 -21.63
N TRP A 960 14.14 44.88 -21.21
CA TRP A 960 13.02 45.51 -21.90
C TRP A 960 13.17 47.03 -21.81
N THR A 961 12.86 47.72 -22.90
CA THR A 961 12.72 49.18 -22.91
C THR A 961 11.25 49.50 -23.08
N ALA A 962 10.66 50.16 -22.08
CA ALA A 962 9.26 50.55 -22.13
C ALA A 962 8.99 51.42 -23.37
N PRO A 963 8.02 51.07 -24.23
CA PRO A 963 7.74 51.83 -25.45
C PRO A 963 7.02 53.16 -25.16
N ALA A 964 6.46 53.33 -23.96
CA ALA A 964 5.82 54.56 -23.49
C ALA A 964 5.86 54.63 -21.96
N ASN A 965 5.65 55.82 -21.39
CA ASN A 965 5.52 56.01 -19.94
C ASN A 965 4.25 55.31 -19.42
N GLY A 966 4.36 54.50 -18.38
CA GLY A 966 3.24 53.77 -17.77
C GLY A 966 3.69 52.68 -16.81
N GLY A 967 2.72 51.98 -16.20
CA GLY A 967 2.99 50.78 -15.40
C GLY A 967 3.15 49.54 -16.28
N ALA A 968 3.92 48.57 -15.80
CA ALA A 968 4.09 47.26 -16.43
C ALA A 968 3.73 46.16 -15.43
N ILE A 969 3.12 45.08 -15.92
CA ILE A 969 2.88 43.86 -15.15
C ILE A 969 3.85 42.81 -15.69
N VAL A 970 4.55 42.15 -14.79
CA VAL A 970 5.41 41.01 -15.12
C VAL A 970 4.99 39.84 -14.25
N GLU A 971 4.66 38.73 -14.88
CA GLU A 971 4.15 37.53 -14.24
C GLU A 971 4.99 36.34 -14.69
N ALA A 972 5.31 35.45 -13.76
CA ALA A 972 5.95 34.17 -14.04
C ALA A 972 5.08 33.05 -13.45
N ILE A 973 4.77 32.06 -14.28
CA ILE A 973 3.92 30.92 -13.93
C ILE A 973 4.73 29.66 -14.25
N THR A 974 4.65 28.67 -13.37
CA THR A 974 5.22 27.33 -13.61
C THR A 974 4.10 26.31 -13.54
N ASP A 975 4.27 25.21 -14.26
CA ASP A 975 3.35 24.06 -14.24
C ASP A 975 3.45 23.24 -12.93
N PHE A 976 4.38 23.60 -12.03
CA PHE A 976 4.66 22.96 -10.75
C PHE A 976 4.40 23.89 -9.53
N PRO A 977 3.93 23.34 -8.39
CA PRO A 977 3.61 24.13 -7.19
C PRO A 977 4.85 24.68 -6.47
N PHE A 978 6.03 24.05 -6.59
CA PHE A 978 7.29 24.54 -6.01
C PHE A 978 8.53 24.14 -6.85
N PRO A 979 9.60 24.96 -6.84
CA PRO A 979 9.66 26.31 -6.26
C PRO A 979 8.85 27.32 -7.10
N VAL A 980 8.11 28.19 -6.42
CA VAL A 980 7.42 29.34 -7.03
C VAL A 980 8.46 30.21 -7.74
N PRO A 981 8.23 30.65 -8.99
CA PRO A 981 9.24 31.36 -9.75
C PRO A 981 9.46 32.73 -9.10
N MET A 982 10.70 33.02 -8.72
CA MET A 982 11.06 34.31 -8.12
C MET A 982 11.35 35.32 -9.23
N ILE A 983 10.60 36.41 -9.25
CA ILE A 983 10.80 37.51 -10.22
C ILE A 983 11.16 38.81 -9.50
N ALA A 984 12.12 39.54 -10.05
CA ALA A 984 12.48 40.88 -9.62
C ALA A 984 12.83 41.73 -10.85
N VAL A 985 12.49 43.02 -10.80
CA VAL A 985 12.70 43.97 -11.91
C VAL A 985 13.71 45.01 -11.47
N TYR A 986 14.75 45.19 -12.25
CA TYR A 986 15.83 46.14 -11.96
C TYR A 986 16.00 47.15 -13.09
N THR A 987 16.55 48.31 -12.75
CA THR A 987 17.07 49.30 -13.70
C THR A 987 18.58 49.41 -13.57
N GLY A 988 19.26 49.61 -14.71
CA GLY A 988 20.72 49.70 -14.78
C GLY A 988 21.30 48.90 -15.94
N THR A 989 22.61 49.08 -16.18
CA THR A 989 23.35 48.43 -17.27
C THR A 989 24.49 47.53 -16.78
N ASN A 990 24.72 47.46 -15.47
CA ASN A 990 25.76 46.67 -14.85
C ASN A 990 25.17 45.89 -13.67
N LEU A 991 25.48 44.59 -13.62
CA LEU A 991 24.96 43.63 -12.66
C LEU A 991 25.19 44.05 -11.20
N GLY A 992 26.40 44.48 -10.87
CA GLY A 992 26.77 44.85 -9.50
C GLY A 992 26.21 46.19 -9.02
N SER A 993 25.48 46.91 -9.88
CA SER A 993 24.87 48.22 -9.56
C SER A 993 23.41 48.30 -9.98
N LEU A 994 22.75 47.16 -10.18
CA LEU A 994 21.32 47.12 -10.47
C LEU A 994 20.52 47.71 -9.32
N THR A 995 19.56 48.58 -9.65
CA THR A 995 18.64 49.18 -8.69
C THR A 995 17.29 48.50 -8.81
N ASN A 996 16.75 47.97 -7.72
CA ASN A 996 15.44 47.31 -7.73
C ASN A 996 14.33 48.34 -8.00
N VAL A 997 13.37 47.98 -8.85
CA VAL A 997 12.23 48.79 -9.31
C VAL A 997 10.90 48.20 -8.81
N THR A 998 10.88 46.95 -8.32
CA THR A 998 9.69 46.30 -7.73
C THR A 998 9.42 46.74 -6.32
#